data_AF-A0AAW6FMV5-F1
#
_entry.id   AF-A0AAW6FMV5-F1
#
_cell.length_a   1.000
_cell.length_b   1.000
_cell.length_c   1.000
_cell.angle_alpha   90.00
_cell.angle_beta   90.00
_cell.angle_gamma   90.00
#
_symmetry.space_group_name_H-M   'P 1'
#
loop_
_entity.id
_entity.type
_entity.pdbx_description
1 polymer ?
#
loop_
_entity_poly.entity_id
_entity_poly.type
_entity_poly.pdbx_seq_one_letter_code
_entity_poly.pdbx_strand_id
1 'polypeptide(L)'
;MKNKIFSVLVGLLAVFLGACSDDDDVLTTSSVHVNGGPLEESITPTSARVRIRLNETAGIGEVGICYGVQTDKSALLSYGDVLKVEKVDSVMYLDLTELESATTYSYVAYAKYENASVADVHSVVRSFTTQSADLYLTPSRLNRSATGRLDTVKITTTFDSWAVAEYDYDWITYEKKDTLLILKTQDNSGAEIRSAILKIQAGSRTQSLAVMQAAPTISLSADTLEVSAKGATGSFIVRSDIAWSIDKDADWVTCSVEKDSIVNFTAEVNTGSEERFGHITVSVSDQLYKVFTVAQRSGALAVTKTDLSYGLKGGEEGFVVECNTDDWTFSSDKSWCKPERIQGTDSIAVRVDPNDTEAAVRTATITVQKEQSVKKVTVSQESGLMLSDVSLENLVFWGGNGDIKVKAYTDSWTVESVTDDFTASRTNDSIVTVSVVNLNTTAQEITGSVTIKAGNLTQTMTLVQPCAVIDWGTEEVKFSYTGGTKSNTSGNYIGMTKYKVEGTDVSWLTVGSEGVSFVQGTDGYMVVAGEDDAFVTLNLTATANNTGKTRTATITGVWEGVTESFTVTQMDASSVVVLPALEAGVLAGNYTLTEEGYTGYVHFGDKIYTKAEYDAITTELEAAGTSLYDDRYAKFRAADYDYAMGLDNGNTAYPLLFKINQVESTADGAPSGAYEVEIVTMYEPVNTALESDYIAYYDKNTKTLYFEFDYYSWASGQTEHCIRTLVFAE
;
A
#
# COMPACT_ATOMS: atom_id res chain seq x y z
N MET A 1 57.83 1.04 -83.67
CA MET A 1 57.92 -0.24 -82.90
C MET A 1 56.66 -0.36 -82.08
N LYS A 2 55.99 -1.51 -81.92
CA LYS A 2 56.07 -2.85 -82.56
C LYS A 2 54.80 -3.61 -82.11
N ASN A 3 54.14 -4.38 -82.99
CA ASN A 3 53.22 -5.49 -82.67
C ASN A 3 51.90 -5.15 -81.91
N LYS A 4 50.80 -5.94 -81.94
CA LYS A 4 50.33 -7.03 -82.85
C LYS A 4 48.82 -7.31 -82.58
N ILE A 5 48.05 -7.48 -83.65
CA ILE A 5 47.10 -8.60 -83.95
C ILE A 5 45.64 -8.64 -83.40
N PHE A 6 44.71 -8.51 -84.38
CA PHE A 6 43.44 -9.24 -84.65
C PHE A 6 42.20 -9.15 -83.73
N SER A 7 41.08 -8.75 -84.39
CA SER A 7 39.80 -9.47 -84.57
C SER A 7 38.97 -9.76 -83.30
N VAL A 8 37.72 -9.29 -83.13
CA VAL A 8 36.49 -9.38 -83.97
C VAL A 8 35.60 -8.19 -83.50
N LEU A 9 34.84 -7.41 -84.29
CA LEU A 9 33.80 -7.70 -85.29
C LEU A 9 33.65 -6.49 -86.24
N VAL A 10 33.37 -6.71 -87.53
CA VAL A 10 33.16 -5.62 -88.51
C VAL A 10 31.68 -5.25 -88.60
N GLY A 11 31.35 -3.95 -88.66
CA GLY A 11 30.00 -3.50 -89.07
C GLY A 11 29.36 -2.33 -88.31
N LEU A 12 30.10 -1.30 -87.88
CA LEU A 12 29.48 -0.14 -87.22
C LEU A 12 30.25 1.19 -87.35
N LEU A 13 30.37 1.77 -88.56
CA LEU A 13 30.69 3.20 -88.73
C LEU A 13 30.36 3.76 -90.14
N ALA A 14 29.06 3.86 -90.49
CA ALA A 14 28.62 4.57 -91.72
C ALA A 14 27.14 5.00 -91.68
N VAL A 15 26.64 5.54 -90.56
CA VAL A 15 25.29 6.15 -90.49
C VAL A 15 25.33 7.44 -89.66
N PHE A 16 25.94 8.49 -90.21
CA PHE A 16 25.68 9.89 -89.88
C PHE A 16 26.18 10.74 -91.06
N LEU A 17 25.45 11.81 -91.40
CA LEU A 17 25.57 12.64 -92.61
C LEU A 17 24.98 12.00 -93.88
N GLY A 18 23.67 12.15 -94.04
CA GLY A 18 23.07 12.19 -95.37
C GLY A 18 23.50 13.48 -96.08
N ALA A 19 24.40 13.35 -97.04
CA ALA A 19 24.75 14.40 -98.00
C ALA A 19 24.48 13.87 -99.42
N CYS A 20 24.09 14.76 -100.34
CA CYS A 20 23.80 14.41 -101.73
C CYS A 20 24.85 13.49 -102.36
N SER A 21 24.39 12.42 -102.99
CA SER A 21 25.07 11.79 -104.11
C SER A 21 24.26 12.07 -105.38
N ASP A 22 24.53 13.22 -106.00
CA ASP A 22 24.37 13.32 -107.45
C ASP A 22 25.53 12.54 -108.06
N ASP A 23 25.23 11.52 -108.87
CA ASP A 23 26.17 10.90 -109.81
C ASP A 23 25.36 10.39 -111.01
N ASP A 24 25.38 11.18 -112.09
CA ASP A 24 24.86 10.79 -113.40
C ASP A 24 25.85 9.84 -114.09
N ASP A 25 25.36 8.72 -114.62
CA ASP A 25 25.40 8.35 -116.04
C ASP A 25 25.21 6.83 -116.23
N VAL A 26 24.18 6.46 -116.99
CA VAL A 26 24.28 5.78 -118.30
C VAL A 26 22.88 5.87 -118.93
N LEU A 27 22.76 6.69 -119.97
CA LEU A 27 21.53 6.83 -120.77
C LEU A 27 21.38 5.66 -121.77
N THR A 28 20.23 4.99 -121.75
CA THR A 28 19.39 4.79 -122.96
C THR A 28 18.02 4.21 -122.59
N THR A 29 16.99 4.60 -123.35
CA THR A 29 15.55 4.28 -123.21
C THR A 29 14.80 4.91 -122.01
N SER A 30 13.94 5.90 -122.33
CA SER A 30 12.78 6.38 -121.53
C SER A 30 12.95 6.36 -120.00
N SER A 31 13.79 7.27 -119.49
CA SER A 31 14.28 7.29 -118.10
C SER A 31 13.41 8.09 -117.11
N VAL A 32 12.12 7.77 -117.04
CA VAL A 32 11.27 8.29 -115.96
C VAL A 32 11.64 7.61 -114.64
N HIS A 33 12.04 8.40 -113.65
CA HIS A 33 12.38 7.93 -112.31
C HIS A 33 11.35 8.42 -111.30
N VAL A 34 10.83 7.49 -110.50
CA VAL A 34 9.95 7.78 -109.36
C VAL A 34 10.80 7.74 -108.08
N ASN A 35 11.02 8.89 -107.46
CA ASN A 35 11.78 9.02 -106.22
C ASN A 35 10.85 9.37 -105.05
N GLY A 36 10.46 8.35 -104.28
CA GLY A 36 9.77 8.52 -103.00
C GLY A 36 10.75 8.73 -101.83
N GLY A 37 10.33 9.40 -100.76
CA GLY A 37 11.04 9.52 -99.49
C GLY A 37 10.08 9.93 -98.36
N PRO A 38 10.12 9.33 -97.16
CA PRO A 38 9.40 9.87 -96.01
C PRO A 38 9.99 11.24 -95.65
N LEU A 39 9.17 12.14 -95.12
CA LEU A 39 9.67 13.33 -94.43
C LEU A 39 9.88 12.96 -92.97
N GLU A 40 11.14 12.87 -92.51
CA GLU A 40 11.46 12.45 -91.14
C GLU A 40 10.78 13.32 -90.08
N GLU A 41 10.70 14.64 -90.30
CA GLU A 41 9.99 15.62 -89.46
C GLU A 41 8.45 15.47 -89.48
N SER A 42 7.89 14.56 -90.28
CA SER A 42 6.45 14.32 -90.43
C SER A 42 6.06 12.86 -90.19
N ILE A 43 6.91 12.09 -89.50
CA ILE A 43 6.58 10.75 -88.99
C ILE A 43 6.11 10.90 -87.54
N THR A 44 4.88 10.52 -87.26
CA THR A 44 4.28 10.51 -85.92
C THR A 44 4.11 9.05 -85.43
N PRO A 45 3.47 8.78 -84.27
CA PRO A 45 3.13 7.42 -83.87
C PRO A 45 2.06 6.75 -84.75
N THR A 46 1.27 7.50 -85.53
CA THR A 46 0.12 6.95 -86.29
C THR A 46 0.00 7.47 -87.73
N SER A 47 0.95 8.29 -88.19
CA SER A 47 0.97 8.84 -89.54
C SER A 47 2.39 9.08 -90.06
N ALA A 48 2.53 9.14 -91.38
CA ALA A 48 3.77 9.56 -92.04
C ALA A 48 3.46 10.28 -93.35
N ARG A 49 4.13 11.39 -93.63
CA ARG A 49 4.05 12.06 -94.93
C ARG A 49 5.16 11.58 -95.86
N VAL A 50 4.79 10.94 -96.97
CA VAL A 50 5.73 10.52 -98.03
C VAL A 50 5.73 11.54 -99.16
N ARG A 51 6.91 12.06 -99.51
CA ARG A 51 7.11 12.90 -100.68
C ARG A 51 7.49 12.03 -101.87
N ILE A 52 6.81 12.21 -103.00
CA ILE A 52 7.17 11.61 -104.29
C ILE A 52 7.69 12.73 -105.20
N ARG A 53 8.77 12.46 -105.94
CA ARG A 53 9.25 13.30 -107.05
C ARG A 53 9.27 12.48 -108.34
N LEU A 54 8.88 13.12 -109.44
CA LEU A 54 8.94 12.59 -110.79
C LEU A 54 9.89 13.46 -111.62
N ASN A 55 10.77 12.82 -112.39
CA ASN A 55 11.66 13.53 -113.31
C ASN A 55 10.94 13.99 -114.60
N GLU A 56 9.81 13.36 -114.93
CA GLU A 56 8.94 13.69 -116.06
C GLU A 56 7.48 13.33 -115.70
N THR A 57 6.51 14.09 -116.19
CA THR A 57 5.07 13.91 -115.91
C THR A 57 4.23 13.56 -117.14
N ALA A 58 4.84 13.52 -118.34
CA ALA A 58 4.13 13.28 -119.59
C ALA A 58 3.66 11.82 -119.73
N GLY A 59 2.37 11.62 -120.03
CA GLY A 59 1.78 10.30 -120.29
C GLY A 59 1.51 9.42 -119.05
N ILE A 60 1.81 9.91 -117.85
CA ILE A 60 1.49 9.25 -116.59
C ILE A 60 0.03 9.57 -116.23
N GLY A 61 -0.78 8.55 -115.94
CA GLY A 61 -2.19 8.69 -115.56
C GLY A 61 -2.48 8.40 -114.08
N GLU A 62 -1.59 7.68 -113.38
CA GLU A 62 -1.75 7.36 -111.96
C GLU A 62 -0.39 7.40 -111.26
N VAL A 63 -0.32 8.03 -110.08
CA VAL A 63 0.85 7.96 -109.19
C VAL A 63 0.39 7.55 -107.80
N GLY A 64 1.16 6.70 -107.14
CA GLY A 64 0.84 6.26 -105.79
C GLY A 64 2.00 5.64 -105.04
N ILE A 65 1.68 5.12 -103.86
CA ILE A 65 2.53 4.24 -103.07
C ILE A 65 1.77 2.96 -102.76
N CYS A 66 2.46 1.83 -102.92
CA CYS A 66 2.07 0.58 -102.27
C CYS A 66 2.91 0.46 -100.99
N TYR A 67 2.27 0.35 -99.82
CA TYR A 67 2.94 0.36 -98.52
C TYR A 67 2.43 -0.75 -97.60
N GLY A 68 3.21 -1.12 -96.59
CA GLY A 68 2.82 -2.11 -95.60
C GLY A 68 4.01 -2.62 -94.80
N VAL A 69 3.81 -3.64 -93.97
CA VAL A 69 4.86 -4.24 -93.12
C VAL A 69 5.73 -5.28 -93.85
N GLN A 70 5.46 -5.54 -95.14
CA GLN A 70 6.25 -6.44 -95.99
C GLN A 70 7.63 -5.82 -96.29
N THR A 71 8.61 -6.65 -96.67
CA THR A 71 10.02 -6.21 -96.87
C THR A 71 10.51 -6.28 -98.31
N ASP A 72 9.82 -7.01 -99.20
CA ASP A 72 10.20 -7.15 -100.60
C ASP A 72 9.25 -6.43 -101.57
N LYS A 73 9.79 -6.03 -102.72
CA LYS A 73 9.07 -5.25 -103.74
C LYS A 73 7.84 -5.98 -104.29
N SER A 74 7.92 -7.30 -104.48
CA SER A 74 6.85 -8.07 -105.11
C SER A 74 5.66 -8.24 -104.17
N ALA A 75 5.89 -8.50 -102.88
CA ALA A 75 4.83 -8.57 -101.88
C ALA A 75 4.16 -7.20 -101.66
N LEU A 76 4.92 -6.10 -101.59
CA LEU A 76 4.36 -4.75 -101.47
C LEU A 76 3.43 -4.40 -102.64
N LEU A 77 3.80 -4.74 -103.87
CA LEU A 77 2.97 -4.48 -105.06
C LEU A 77 1.74 -5.40 -105.18
N SER A 78 1.73 -6.54 -104.47
CA SER A 78 0.65 -7.54 -104.56
C SER A 78 -0.32 -7.50 -103.37
N TYR A 79 0.16 -7.10 -102.18
CA TYR A 79 -0.55 -7.21 -100.90
C TYR A 79 -0.37 -5.98 -100.00
N GLY A 80 0.36 -4.95 -100.43
CA GLY A 80 0.43 -3.67 -99.72
C GLY A 80 -0.82 -2.83 -99.93
N ASP A 81 -1.12 -1.96 -98.98
CA ASP A 81 -2.16 -0.94 -99.11
C ASP A 81 -1.76 0.07 -100.19
N VAL A 82 -2.72 0.47 -101.02
CA VAL A 82 -2.47 1.35 -102.18
C VAL A 82 -3.08 2.73 -101.91
N LEU A 83 -2.22 3.73 -101.70
CA LEU A 83 -2.62 5.13 -101.64
C LEU A 83 -2.19 5.83 -102.94
N LYS A 84 -3.16 6.36 -103.69
CA LYS A 84 -2.94 6.94 -105.02
C LYS A 84 -3.52 8.34 -105.17
N VAL A 85 -2.99 9.09 -106.13
CA VAL A 85 -3.43 10.45 -106.50
C VAL A 85 -3.53 10.53 -108.02
N GLU A 86 -4.64 11.08 -108.52
CA GLU A 86 -4.96 11.17 -109.96
C GLU A 86 -4.39 12.45 -110.63
N LYS A 87 -3.71 13.31 -109.87
CA LYS A 87 -3.10 14.56 -110.34
C LYS A 87 -1.58 14.44 -110.36
N VAL A 88 -0.98 14.54 -111.55
CA VAL A 88 0.44 14.28 -111.78
C VAL A 88 1.24 15.59 -111.83
N ASP A 89 1.52 16.15 -110.65
CA ASP A 89 2.53 17.21 -110.50
C ASP A 89 3.93 16.59 -110.30
N SER A 90 5.02 17.30 -110.66
CA SER A 90 6.39 16.77 -110.53
C SER A 90 6.83 16.48 -109.08
N VAL A 91 6.11 17.03 -108.09
CA VAL A 91 6.29 16.73 -106.66
C VAL A 91 4.92 16.56 -106.02
N MET A 92 4.72 15.45 -105.32
CA MET A 92 3.50 15.14 -104.57
C MET A 92 3.83 14.78 -103.12
N TYR A 93 2.83 14.93 -102.24
CA TYR A 93 2.89 14.54 -100.84
C TYR A 93 1.67 13.66 -100.55
N LEU A 94 1.92 12.45 -100.05
CA LEU A 94 0.89 11.49 -99.68
C LEU A 94 0.94 11.31 -98.16
N ASP A 95 -0.20 11.53 -97.51
CA ASP A 95 -0.35 11.35 -96.07
C ASP A 95 -0.83 9.94 -95.77
N LEU A 96 0.04 9.15 -95.15
CA LEU A 96 -0.31 7.85 -94.58
C LEU A 96 -0.90 8.09 -93.19
N THR A 97 -2.10 7.57 -92.96
CA THR A 97 -2.82 7.63 -91.67
C THR A 97 -3.11 6.21 -91.16
N GLU A 98 -3.60 6.10 -89.93
CA GLU A 98 -4.00 4.83 -89.31
C GLU A 98 -2.87 3.80 -89.19
N LEU A 99 -1.61 4.27 -89.15
CA LEU A 99 -0.44 3.42 -88.96
C LEU A 99 -0.32 2.95 -87.50
N GLU A 100 0.27 1.77 -87.30
CA GLU A 100 0.68 1.29 -85.98
C GLU A 100 1.95 2.00 -85.49
N SER A 101 2.07 2.21 -84.18
CA SER A 101 3.19 2.92 -83.54
C SER A 101 4.39 2.01 -83.27
N ALA A 102 5.61 2.55 -83.40
CA ALA A 102 6.87 1.79 -83.33
C ALA A 102 6.99 0.64 -84.36
N THR A 103 6.23 0.73 -85.45
CA THR A 103 6.17 -0.26 -86.53
C THR A 103 6.95 0.24 -87.75
N THR A 104 7.77 -0.63 -88.33
CA THR A 104 8.49 -0.35 -89.57
C THR A 104 7.62 -0.69 -90.77
N TYR A 105 7.29 0.32 -91.56
CA TYR A 105 6.60 0.18 -92.84
C TYR A 105 7.62 0.29 -93.97
N SER A 106 7.50 -0.60 -94.95
CA SER A 106 8.15 -0.46 -96.25
C SER A 106 7.15 0.05 -97.28
N TYR A 107 7.63 0.72 -98.32
CA TYR A 107 6.80 1.18 -99.42
C TYR A 107 7.58 1.23 -100.74
N VAL A 108 6.82 1.21 -101.83
CA VAL A 108 7.28 1.42 -103.20
C VAL A 108 6.41 2.51 -103.81
N ALA A 109 7.02 3.61 -104.24
CA ALA A 109 6.32 4.62 -105.04
C ALA A 109 6.26 4.14 -106.49
N TYR A 110 5.12 4.33 -107.14
CA TYR A 110 4.90 3.89 -108.52
C TYR A 110 4.24 4.98 -109.36
N ALA A 111 4.47 4.93 -110.67
CA ALA A 111 3.79 5.75 -111.66
C ALA A 111 3.37 4.86 -112.84
N LYS A 112 2.08 4.92 -113.21
CA LYS A 112 1.50 4.15 -114.31
C LYS A 112 1.21 5.04 -115.51
N TYR A 113 1.49 4.53 -116.69
CA TYR A 113 1.20 5.24 -117.94
C TYR A 113 -0.24 5.01 -118.39
N GLU A 114 -0.83 6.02 -119.04
CA GLU A 114 -2.14 5.88 -119.69
C GLU A 114 -2.12 4.88 -120.86
N ASN A 115 -0.93 4.65 -121.44
CA ASN A 115 -0.73 3.76 -122.58
C ASN A 115 -0.09 2.44 -122.13
N ALA A 116 -0.85 1.36 -122.18
CA ALA A 116 -0.44 0.01 -121.77
C ALA A 116 0.74 -0.62 -122.55
N SER A 117 1.28 0.07 -123.56
CA SER A 117 2.53 -0.31 -124.22
C SER A 117 3.80 0.22 -123.52
N VAL A 118 3.65 1.11 -122.54
CA VAL A 118 4.73 1.61 -121.68
C VAL A 118 4.61 0.96 -120.31
N ALA A 119 5.70 0.41 -119.79
CA ALA A 119 5.70 -0.31 -118.51
C ALA A 119 5.62 0.63 -117.30
N ASP A 120 4.87 0.22 -116.27
CA ASP A 120 4.75 0.94 -115.01
C ASP A 120 6.11 1.08 -114.29
N VAL A 121 6.45 2.31 -113.92
CA VAL A 121 7.70 2.62 -113.22
C VAL A 121 7.50 2.49 -111.73
N HIS A 122 8.45 1.82 -111.08
CA HIS A 122 8.42 1.54 -109.65
C HIS A 122 9.75 1.90 -109.00
N SER A 123 9.73 2.71 -107.93
CA SER A 123 10.92 3.07 -107.16
C SER A 123 11.63 1.85 -106.55
N VAL A 124 12.83 2.05 -106.01
CA VAL A 124 13.38 1.11 -105.03
C VAL A 124 12.46 1.01 -103.81
N VAL A 125 12.49 -0.13 -103.11
CA VAL A 125 11.84 -0.26 -101.81
C VAL A 125 12.53 0.69 -100.84
N ARG A 126 11.75 1.43 -100.06
CA ARG A 126 12.23 2.24 -98.94
C ARG A 126 11.41 1.92 -97.71
N SER A 127 11.91 2.26 -96.53
CA SER A 127 11.20 2.05 -95.28
C SER A 127 11.30 3.25 -94.35
N PHE A 128 10.40 3.30 -93.39
CA PHE A 128 10.38 4.23 -92.26
C PHE A 128 9.79 3.53 -91.03
N THR A 129 10.10 4.01 -89.84
CA THR A 129 9.56 3.48 -88.58
C THR A 129 8.75 4.57 -87.90
N THR A 130 7.49 4.30 -87.57
CA THR A 130 6.64 5.23 -86.81
C THR A 130 7.18 5.45 -85.41
N GLN A 131 6.88 6.60 -84.79
CA GLN A 131 7.33 6.88 -83.43
C GLN A 131 6.64 5.97 -82.40
N SER A 132 7.19 5.87 -81.19
CA SER A 132 6.51 5.26 -80.05
C SER A 132 5.26 6.05 -79.67
N ALA A 133 4.14 5.38 -79.38
CA ALA A 133 2.91 6.01 -78.90
C ALA A 133 2.98 6.23 -77.38
N ASP A 134 3.51 7.39 -76.97
CA ASP A 134 3.84 7.70 -75.57
C ASP A 134 2.87 8.73 -74.98
N LEU A 135 2.45 8.49 -73.74
CA LEU A 135 1.66 9.44 -72.94
C LEU A 135 1.96 9.23 -71.45
N TYR A 136 2.55 10.25 -70.82
CA TYR A 136 2.93 10.26 -69.42
C TYR A 136 2.46 11.53 -68.70
N LEU A 137 2.06 11.35 -67.44
CA LEU A 137 1.61 12.41 -66.54
C LEU A 137 2.61 12.57 -65.40
N THR A 138 3.08 13.79 -65.14
CA THR A 138 4.00 14.07 -64.04
C THR A 138 3.50 15.24 -63.19
N PRO A 139 2.98 15.00 -61.98
CA PRO A 139 2.69 13.68 -61.37
C PRO A 139 1.44 13.00 -61.99
N SER A 140 1.34 11.67 -61.86
CA SER A 140 0.14 10.90 -62.22
C SER A 140 -0.91 10.81 -61.11
N ARG A 141 -0.60 11.32 -59.91
CA ARG A 141 -1.52 11.41 -58.77
C ARG A 141 -1.27 12.67 -57.95
N LEU A 142 -2.34 13.28 -57.46
CA LEU A 142 -2.33 14.40 -56.52
C LEU A 142 -3.01 13.96 -55.22
N ASN A 143 -2.31 14.10 -54.09
CA ASN A 143 -2.87 13.92 -52.75
C ASN A 143 -2.81 15.28 -52.03
N ARG A 144 -3.93 15.79 -51.54
CA ARG A 144 -4.07 17.17 -51.01
C ARG A 144 -4.79 17.21 -49.66
N SER A 145 -4.51 18.25 -48.87
CA SER A 145 -5.32 18.63 -47.69
C SER A 145 -6.72 19.05 -48.11
N ALA A 146 -7.61 19.34 -47.16
CA ALA A 146 -8.95 19.81 -47.48
C ALA A 146 -8.93 21.17 -48.20
N THR A 147 -7.89 22.00 -48.00
CA THR A 147 -7.71 23.29 -48.66
C THR A 147 -7.65 23.18 -50.19
N GLY A 148 -8.40 24.03 -50.87
CA GLY A 148 -8.37 24.22 -52.31
C GLY A 148 -7.08 24.88 -52.78
N ARG A 149 -6.55 24.45 -53.92
CA ARG A 149 -5.28 24.97 -54.44
C ARG A 149 -5.20 24.87 -55.97
N LEU A 150 -4.25 25.61 -56.52
CA LEU A 150 -3.73 25.38 -57.86
C LEU A 150 -2.64 24.28 -57.82
N ASP A 151 -2.78 23.31 -58.72
CA ASP A 151 -1.85 22.23 -59.01
C ASP A 151 -1.47 22.26 -60.49
N THR A 152 -0.33 21.65 -60.84
CA THR A 152 0.12 21.55 -62.22
C THR A 152 0.64 20.15 -62.50
N VAL A 153 0.14 19.55 -63.58
CA VAL A 153 0.56 18.25 -64.09
C VAL A 153 1.16 18.45 -65.47
N LYS A 154 2.42 18.02 -65.65
CA LYS A 154 3.08 18.00 -66.96
C LYS A 154 2.61 16.79 -67.75
N ILE A 155 2.14 17.05 -68.97
CA ILE A 155 1.78 16.08 -69.99
C ILE A 155 3.00 15.91 -70.90
N THR A 156 3.49 14.69 -71.06
CA THR A 156 4.57 14.35 -72.00
C THR A 156 4.04 13.32 -72.98
N THR A 157 4.06 13.64 -74.27
CA THR A 157 3.51 12.78 -75.32
C THR A 157 4.22 13.00 -76.66
N THR A 158 4.21 11.97 -77.50
CA THR A 158 4.70 12.00 -78.90
C THR A 158 3.62 12.31 -79.92
N PHE A 159 2.37 12.52 -79.48
CA PHE A 159 1.26 12.95 -80.34
C PHE A 159 1.19 14.49 -80.42
N ASP A 160 0.80 15.02 -81.59
CA ASP A 160 0.65 16.46 -81.83
C ASP A 160 -0.41 17.14 -80.96
N SER A 161 -1.32 16.37 -80.34
CA SER A 161 -2.36 16.90 -79.47
C SER A 161 -2.78 15.93 -78.37
N TRP A 162 -3.30 16.49 -77.29
CA TRP A 162 -3.86 15.78 -76.14
C TRP A 162 -5.12 16.50 -75.63
N ALA A 163 -6.00 15.78 -74.93
CA ALA A 163 -7.24 16.30 -74.36
C ALA A 163 -7.55 15.69 -72.98
N VAL A 164 -8.43 16.34 -72.22
CA VAL A 164 -9.12 15.73 -71.07
C VAL A 164 -10.39 15.08 -71.65
N ALA A 165 -10.46 13.75 -71.65
CA ALA A 165 -11.50 12.99 -72.35
C ALA A 165 -12.71 12.67 -71.45
N GLU A 166 -12.49 12.46 -70.17
CA GLU A 166 -13.56 12.31 -69.17
C GLU A 166 -13.30 13.22 -67.97
N TYR A 167 -14.33 13.98 -67.61
CA TYR A 167 -14.35 14.98 -66.56
C TYR A 167 -15.79 15.25 -66.13
N ASP A 168 -16.13 14.99 -64.87
CA ASP A 168 -17.44 15.31 -64.29
C ASP A 168 -17.31 15.55 -62.77
N TYR A 169 -16.60 16.63 -62.42
CA TYR A 169 -16.34 17.02 -61.03
C TYR A 169 -16.51 18.54 -60.87
N ASP A 170 -17.43 18.95 -60.00
CA ASP A 170 -17.80 20.33 -59.68
C ASP A 170 -16.77 21.06 -58.80
N TRP A 171 -16.11 20.31 -57.91
CA TRP A 171 -15.09 20.80 -56.98
C TRP A 171 -13.69 20.94 -57.59
N ILE A 172 -13.51 20.52 -58.84
CA ILE A 172 -12.31 20.78 -59.65
C ILE A 172 -12.69 21.81 -60.72
N THR A 173 -11.69 22.52 -61.26
CA THR A 173 -11.72 23.14 -62.59
C THR A 173 -10.33 22.98 -63.21
N TYR A 174 -10.21 23.05 -64.55
CA TYR A 174 -8.92 22.89 -65.23
C TYR A 174 -8.67 23.89 -66.35
N GLU A 175 -7.40 24.16 -66.60
CA GLU A 175 -6.89 24.96 -67.72
C GLU A 175 -5.77 24.19 -68.43
N LYS A 176 -5.76 24.21 -69.77
CA LYS A 176 -4.69 23.64 -70.58
C LYS A 176 -3.74 24.73 -71.04
N LYS A 177 -2.44 24.54 -70.82
CA LYS A 177 -1.40 25.46 -71.29
C LYS A 177 -0.21 24.67 -71.85
N ASP A 178 -0.14 24.57 -73.18
CA ASP A 178 0.88 23.81 -73.92
C ASP A 178 0.99 22.34 -73.46
N THR A 179 2.02 22.02 -72.67
CA THR A 179 2.29 20.69 -72.07
C THR A 179 1.88 20.61 -70.60
N LEU A 180 1.16 21.59 -70.08
CA LEU A 180 0.71 21.66 -68.69
C LEU A 180 -0.82 21.58 -68.60
N LEU A 181 -1.30 20.73 -67.69
CA LEU A 181 -2.67 20.75 -67.18
C LEU A 181 -2.62 21.41 -65.80
N ILE A 182 -3.23 22.60 -65.69
CA ILE A 182 -3.38 23.31 -64.43
C ILE A 182 -4.74 22.92 -63.85
N LEU A 183 -4.77 22.42 -62.62
CA LEU A 183 -5.99 22.10 -61.90
C LEU A 183 -6.20 23.10 -60.77
N LYS A 184 -7.44 23.53 -60.55
CA LYS A 184 -7.85 24.32 -59.38
C LYS A 184 -8.89 23.53 -58.60
N THR A 185 -8.56 23.10 -57.39
CA THR A 185 -9.51 22.48 -56.47
C THR A 185 -10.18 23.53 -55.58
N GLN A 186 -11.44 23.28 -55.21
CA GLN A 186 -12.14 23.99 -54.14
C GLN A 186 -11.76 23.41 -52.77
N ASP A 187 -12.11 24.10 -51.67
CA ASP A 187 -12.04 23.53 -50.32
C ASP A 187 -12.97 22.32 -50.20
N ASN A 188 -12.56 21.30 -49.43
CA ASN A 188 -13.40 20.17 -49.06
C ASN A 188 -14.03 20.44 -47.68
N SER A 189 -15.28 20.90 -47.66
CA SER A 189 -16.05 21.15 -46.43
C SER A 189 -16.87 19.94 -45.96
N GLY A 190 -16.92 18.85 -46.74
CA GLY A 190 -17.57 17.61 -46.33
C GLY A 190 -16.72 16.84 -45.32
N ALA A 191 -17.36 16.12 -44.40
CA ALA A 191 -16.67 15.37 -43.33
C ALA A 191 -15.79 14.19 -43.81
N GLU A 192 -15.85 13.85 -45.10
CA GLU A 192 -15.21 12.68 -45.70
C GLU A 192 -14.15 13.05 -46.75
N ILE A 193 -13.23 12.11 -47.00
CA ILE A 193 -12.24 12.20 -48.08
C ILE A 193 -12.97 12.13 -49.42
N ARG A 194 -12.69 13.06 -50.35
CA ARG A 194 -13.21 13.02 -51.73
C ARG A 194 -12.13 12.71 -52.75
N SER A 195 -12.53 12.11 -53.87
CA SER A 195 -11.61 11.73 -54.95
C SER A 195 -12.22 11.89 -56.34
N ALA A 196 -11.34 12.08 -57.32
CA ALA A 196 -11.67 12.23 -58.74
C ALA A 196 -10.63 11.51 -59.60
N ILE A 197 -11.05 11.04 -60.78
CA ILE A 197 -10.16 10.45 -61.79
C ILE A 197 -10.42 11.19 -63.11
N LEU A 198 -9.44 11.97 -63.57
CA LEU A 198 -9.49 12.63 -64.86
C LEU A 198 -8.78 11.75 -65.89
N LYS A 199 -9.44 11.45 -67.01
CA LYS A 199 -8.79 10.71 -68.12
C LYS A 199 -8.18 11.69 -69.11
N ILE A 200 -6.87 11.58 -69.32
CA ILE A 200 -6.11 12.33 -70.31
C ILE A 200 -5.88 11.42 -71.52
N GLN A 201 -6.25 11.88 -72.71
CA GLN A 201 -6.10 11.12 -73.96
C GLN A 201 -5.16 11.84 -74.92
N ALA A 202 -4.32 11.08 -75.60
CA ALA A 202 -3.49 11.53 -76.73
C ALA A 202 -3.46 10.41 -77.77
N GLY A 203 -4.02 10.66 -78.96
CA GLY A 203 -4.27 9.62 -79.97
C GLY A 203 -5.06 8.43 -79.38
N SER A 204 -4.51 7.22 -79.53
CA SER A 204 -5.06 5.96 -78.99
C SER A 204 -4.67 5.69 -77.53
N ARG A 205 -3.83 6.52 -76.89
CA ARG A 205 -3.41 6.34 -75.50
C ARG A 205 -4.30 7.13 -74.55
N THR A 206 -4.64 6.50 -73.42
CA THR A 206 -5.33 7.14 -72.29
C THR A 206 -4.53 6.92 -71.01
N GLN A 207 -4.40 7.95 -70.18
CA GLN A 207 -3.83 7.90 -68.84
C GLN A 207 -4.80 8.46 -67.81
N SER A 208 -4.78 7.92 -66.60
CA SER A 208 -5.62 8.38 -65.49
C SER A 208 -4.83 9.26 -64.53
N LEU A 209 -5.31 10.48 -64.28
CA LEU A 209 -4.85 11.35 -63.20
C LEU A 209 -5.78 11.18 -61.99
N ALA A 210 -5.27 10.57 -60.93
CA ALA A 210 -6.02 10.44 -59.67
C ALA A 210 -5.82 11.69 -58.80
N VAL A 211 -6.90 12.32 -58.36
CA VAL A 211 -6.90 13.44 -57.42
C VAL A 211 -7.63 13.00 -56.15
N MET A 212 -6.97 13.13 -55.00
CA MET A 212 -7.51 12.78 -53.69
C MET A 212 -7.35 13.95 -52.74
N GLN A 213 -8.45 14.39 -52.14
CA GLN A 213 -8.50 15.54 -51.23
C GLN A 213 -9.01 15.08 -49.86
N ALA A 214 -8.22 15.32 -48.82
CA ALA A 214 -8.53 14.90 -47.46
C ALA A 214 -9.84 15.52 -46.94
N ALA A 215 -10.43 14.88 -45.93
CA ALA A 215 -11.43 15.52 -45.08
C ALA A 215 -10.79 16.69 -44.30
N PRO A 216 -11.53 17.76 -44.02
CA PRO A 216 -11.06 18.89 -43.23
C PRO A 216 -10.91 18.51 -41.75
N THR A 217 -10.03 19.24 -41.08
CA THR A 217 -9.75 19.07 -39.65
C THR A 217 -10.29 20.27 -38.88
N ILE A 218 -10.85 20.03 -37.70
CA ILE A 218 -11.21 21.10 -36.74
C ILE A 218 -10.98 20.62 -35.31
N SER A 219 -10.33 21.46 -34.50
CA SER A 219 -10.08 21.22 -33.08
C SER A 219 -10.09 22.51 -32.28
N LEU A 220 -10.47 22.41 -31.00
CA LEU A 220 -10.48 23.51 -30.04
C LEU A 220 -9.32 23.32 -29.04
N SER A 221 -8.86 24.39 -28.39
CA SER A 221 -7.88 24.29 -27.30
C SER A 221 -8.46 23.75 -25.99
N ALA A 222 -9.78 23.83 -25.83
CA ALA A 222 -10.58 23.30 -24.73
C ALA A 222 -12.03 23.16 -25.24
N ASP A 223 -12.81 22.28 -24.61
CA ASP A 223 -14.24 22.08 -24.96
C ASP A 223 -15.19 22.82 -24.00
N THR A 224 -14.68 23.31 -22.86
CA THR A 224 -15.47 24.03 -21.84
C THR A 224 -14.62 25.05 -21.07
N LEU A 225 -15.27 26.08 -20.52
CA LEU A 225 -14.72 26.93 -19.46
C LEU A 225 -15.80 27.24 -18.41
N GLU A 226 -15.46 26.99 -17.14
CA GLU A 226 -16.26 27.48 -16.01
C GLU A 226 -16.00 28.98 -15.77
N VAL A 227 -17.08 29.75 -15.61
CA VAL A 227 -17.04 31.18 -15.31
C VAL A 227 -17.90 31.54 -14.10
N SER A 228 -17.47 32.59 -13.38
CA SER A 228 -18.19 33.06 -12.20
C SER A 228 -19.58 33.64 -12.55
N ALA A 229 -20.47 33.67 -11.57
CA ALA A 229 -21.79 34.28 -11.72
C ALA A 229 -21.74 35.81 -11.93
N LYS A 230 -20.60 36.48 -11.67
CA LYS A 230 -20.39 37.91 -11.92
C LYS A 230 -20.16 38.26 -13.40
N GLY A 231 -20.24 37.27 -14.29
CA GLY A 231 -19.78 37.40 -15.67
C GLY A 231 -18.26 37.24 -15.78
N ALA A 232 -17.77 37.03 -17.00
CA ALA A 232 -16.34 36.90 -17.29
C ALA A 232 -16.07 37.05 -18.80
N THR A 233 -14.86 37.48 -19.14
CA THR A 233 -14.30 37.35 -20.50
C THR A 233 -13.42 36.10 -20.56
N GLY A 234 -13.55 35.31 -21.63
CA GLY A 234 -12.73 34.13 -21.88
C GLY A 234 -12.31 34.03 -23.34
N SER A 235 -11.40 33.10 -23.64
CA SER A 235 -10.94 32.86 -25.01
C SER A 235 -10.52 31.41 -25.22
N PHE A 236 -10.74 30.87 -26.42
CA PHE A 236 -10.20 29.57 -26.85
C PHE A 236 -9.66 29.66 -28.28
N ILE A 237 -8.76 28.74 -28.64
CA ILE A 237 -8.12 28.69 -29.97
C ILE A 237 -8.80 27.61 -30.81
N VAL A 238 -9.24 28.00 -32.00
CA VAL A 238 -9.69 27.13 -33.08
C VAL A 238 -8.51 26.81 -33.99
N ARG A 239 -8.35 25.53 -34.37
CA ARG A 239 -7.40 25.09 -35.40
C ARG A 239 -8.16 24.33 -36.47
N SER A 240 -8.12 24.83 -37.71
CA SER A 240 -8.66 24.18 -38.91
C SER A 240 -7.76 24.46 -40.12
N ASP A 241 -7.80 23.57 -41.12
CA ASP A 241 -7.07 23.70 -42.39
C ASP A 241 -7.90 24.29 -43.54
N ILE A 242 -9.16 24.64 -43.29
CA ILE A 242 -10.03 25.44 -44.17
C ILE A 242 -10.82 26.50 -43.39
N ALA A 243 -11.62 27.30 -44.10
CA ALA A 243 -12.45 28.33 -43.49
C ALA A 243 -13.52 27.73 -42.54
N TRP A 244 -13.84 28.47 -41.48
CA TRP A 244 -14.80 28.11 -40.45
C TRP A 244 -15.58 29.36 -39.97
N SER A 245 -16.70 29.13 -39.29
CA SER A 245 -17.55 30.17 -38.69
C SER A 245 -17.89 29.84 -37.24
N ILE A 246 -18.42 30.81 -36.50
CA ILE A 246 -19.01 30.61 -35.18
C ILE A 246 -20.46 31.06 -35.12
N ASP A 247 -21.23 30.35 -34.31
CA ASP A 247 -22.58 30.71 -33.89
C ASP A 247 -22.76 30.47 -32.38
N LYS A 248 -23.79 31.05 -31.77
CA LYS A 248 -24.08 30.93 -30.34
C LYS A 248 -25.58 30.73 -30.09
N ASP A 249 -25.93 29.88 -29.12
CA ASP A 249 -27.33 29.66 -28.73
C ASP A 249 -27.82 30.61 -27.62
N ALA A 250 -26.91 31.08 -26.77
CA ALA A 250 -27.21 31.85 -25.56
C ALA A 250 -27.09 33.37 -25.79
N ASP A 251 -28.13 34.13 -25.46
CA ASP A 251 -28.12 35.60 -25.55
C ASP A 251 -27.20 36.28 -24.54
N TRP A 252 -27.02 35.69 -23.36
CA TRP A 252 -26.12 36.17 -22.30
C TRP A 252 -24.63 35.89 -22.58
N VAL A 253 -24.31 35.23 -23.70
CA VAL A 253 -22.95 35.09 -24.22
C VAL A 253 -22.82 35.98 -25.46
N THR A 254 -21.71 36.69 -25.58
CA THR A 254 -21.28 37.33 -26.83
C THR A 254 -19.94 36.73 -27.26
N CYS A 255 -19.71 36.59 -28.56
CA CYS A 255 -18.50 35.98 -29.11
C CYS A 255 -17.99 36.71 -30.36
N SER A 256 -16.68 36.67 -30.58
CA SER A 256 -16.00 37.30 -31.71
C SER A 256 -14.73 36.54 -32.09
N VAL A 257 -14.29 36.64 -33.35
CA VAL A 257 -13.04 36.04 -33.82
C VAL A 257 -11.95 37.09 -33.93
N GLU A 258 -10.77 36.80 -33.38
CA GLU A 258 -9.56 37.59 -33.49
C GLU A 258 -8.47 36.76 -34.20
N LYS A 259 -7.74 37.37 -35.13
CA LYS A 259 -6.57 36.77 -35.85
C LYS A 259 -6.88 35.38 -36.43
N ASP A 260 -8.07 35.21 -37.00
CA ASP A 260 -8.55 34.03 -37.72
C ASP A 260 -8.42 32.68 -36.97
N SER A 261 -8.27 32.71 -35.64
CA SER A 261 -7.96 31.52 -34.83
C SER A 261 -8.33 31.64 -33.35
N ILE A 262 -8.48 32.83 -32.78
CA ILE A 262 -8.85 33.03 -31.37
C ILE A 262 -10.32 33.42 -31.31
N VAL A 263 -11.15 32.62 -30.63
CA VAL A 263 -12.53 32.99 -30.32
C VAL A 263 -12.53 33.62 -28.93
N ASN A 264 -12.78 34.92 -28.87
CA ASN A 264 -12.99 35.67 -27.63
C ASN A 264 -14.48 35.67 -27.31
N PHE A 265 -14.85 35.45 -26.05
CA PHE A 265 -16.24 35.53 -25.59
C PHE A 265 -16.38 36.32 -24.29
N THR A 266 -17.57 36.87 -24.06
CA THR A 266 -17.97 37.52 -22.81
C THR A 266 -19.29 36.92 -22.34
N ALA A 267 -19.31 36.40 -21.11
CA ALA A 267 -20.51 35.99 -20.41
C ALA A 267 -21.01 37.13 -19.51
N GLU A 268 -22.29 37.48 -19.63
CA GLU A 268 -22.95 38.43 -18.73
C GLU A 268 -23.13 37.88 -17.31
N VAL A 269 -23.52 38.73 -16.36
CA VAL A 269 -23.86 38.34 -14.99
C VAL A 269 -25.00 37.31 -15.00
N ASN A 270 -24.89 36.24 -14.22
CA ASN A 270 -26.00 35.32 -13.99
C ASN A 270 -26.86 35.82 -12.82
N THR A 271 -28.11 36.16 -13.09
CA THR A 271 -29.09 36.57 -12.07
C THR A 271 -30.05 35.45 -11.65
N GLY A 272 -29.92 34.25 -12.22
CA GLY A 272 -30.72 33.08 -11.88
C GLY A 272 -30.24 32.37 -10.60
N SER A 273 -31.11 31.54 -10.02
CA SER A 273 -30.79 30.69 -8.86
C SER A 273 -30.02 29.42 -9.23
N GLU A 274 -29.96 29.08 -10.52
CA GLU A 274 -29.30 27.89 -11.04
C GLU A 274 -28.07 28.26 -11.89
N GLU A 275 -27.16 27.30 -12.05
CA GLU A 275 -26.15 27.37 -13.10
C GLU A 275 -26.79 27.41 -14.50
N ARG A 276 -26.07 27.98 -15.47
CA ARG A 276 -26.51 28.07 -16.86
C ARG A 276 -25.39 27.77 -17.83
N PHE A 277 -25.75 27.12 -18.93
CA PHE A 277 -24.82 26.69 -19.97
C PHE A 277 -25.14 27.42 -21.27
N GLY A 278 -24.10 27.88 -21.96
CA GLY A 278 -24.19 28.51 -23.27
C GLY A 278 -23.19 27.87 -24.21
N HIS A 279 -23.59 27.64 -25.45
CA HIS A 279 -22.83 26.88 -26.42
C HIS A 279 -22.39 27.78 -27.58
N ILE A 280 -21.07 27.82 -27.83
CA ILE A 280 -20.48 28.45 -29.00
C ILE A 280 -20.13 27.32 -29.98
N THR A 281 -20.88 27.23 -31.07
CA THR A 281 -20.67 26.23 -32.11
C THR A 281 -19.67 26.76 -33.13
N VAL A 282 -18.57 26.03 -33.34
CA VAL A 282 -17.55 26.32 -34.34
C VAL A 282 -17.73 25.35 -35.51
N SER A 283 -18.11 25.85 -36.68
CA SER A 283 -18.52 25.04 -37.83
C SER A 283 -17.60 25.22 -39.02
N VAL A 284 -17.17 24.11 -39.62
CA VAL A 284 -16.61 24.05 -40.98
C VAL A 284 -17.73 23.82 -42.00
N SER A 285 -18.72 23.02 -41.62
CA SER A 285 -19.96 22.79 -42.36
C SER A 285 -21.04 22.27 -41.42
N ASP A 286 -22.29 22.19 -41.88
CA ASP A 286 -23.42 21.65 -41.11
C ASP A 286 -23.19 20.22 -40.57
N GLN A 287 -22.27 19.47 -41.19
CA GLN A 287 -21.91 18.10 -40.81
C GLN A 287 -20.61 18.01 -40.00
N LEU A 288 -19.78 19.07 -39.97
CA LEU A 288 -18.53 19.11 -39.23
C LEU A 288 -18.41 20.37 -38.39
N TYR A 289 -18.69 20.22 -37.10
CA TYR A 289 -18.60 21.27 -36.11
C TYR A 289 -18.01 20.76 -34.78
N LYS A 290 -17.66 21.70 -33.92
CA LYS A 290 -17.29 21.50 -32.51
C LYS A 290 -18.08 22.47 -31.64
N VAL A 291 -18.38 22.07 -30.41
CA VAL A 291 -19.13 22.90 -29.46
C VAL A 291 -18.22 23.25 -28.29
N PHE A 292 -18.04 24.54 -28.04
CA PHE A 292 -17.43 25.05 -26.83
C PHE A 292 -18.52 25.41 -25.82
N THR A 293 -18.39 24.96 -24.58
CA THR A 293 -19.39 25.22 -23.52
C THR A 293 -18.90 26.28 -22.55
N VAL A 294 -19.67 27.35 -22.40
CA VAL A 294 -19.54 28.33 -21.32
C VAL A 294 -20.43 27.85 -20.17
N ALA A 295 -19.83 27.30 -19.11
CA ALA A 295 -20.54 26.87 -17.91
C ALA A 295 -20.49 27.98 -16.87
N GLN A 296 -21.62 28.62 -16.56
CA GLN A 296 -21.68 29.73 -15.62
C GLN A 296 -22.41 29.35 -14.33
N ARG A 297 -21.74 29.56 -13.19
CA ARG A 297 -22.29 29.25 -11.86
C ARG A 297 -23.57 30.04 -11.56
N SER A 298 -24.35 29.51 -10.62
CA SER A 298 -25.55 30.14 -10.07
C SER A 298 -25.26 31.54 -9.51
N GLY A 299 -26.19 32.48 -9.70
CA GLY A 299 -26.17 33.79 -9.08
C GLY A 299 -26.71 33.83 -7.64
N ALA A 300 -27.26 32.72 -7.14
CA ALA A 300 -27.70 32.62 -5.75
C ALA A 300 -26.51 32.76 -4.78
N LEU A 301 -26.77 33.30 -3.59
CA LEU A 301 -25.77 33.32 -2.52
C LEU A 301 -25.50 31.89 -2.04
N ALA A 302 -24.26 31.42 -2.13
CA ALA A 302 -23.78 30.16 -1.58
C ALA A 302 -22.43 30.34 -0.87
N VAL A 303 -21.99 29.28 -0.15
CA VAL A 303 -20.70 29.24 0.56
C VAL A 303 -20.08 27.86 0.33
N THR A 304 -18.78 27.80 0.08
CA THR A 304 -18.11 26.51 -0.25
C THR A 304 -17.88 25.58 0.94
N LYS A 305 -18.12 26.05 2.16
CA LYS A 305 -18.13 25.26 3.40
C LYS A 305 -19.31 25.68 4.27
N THR A 306 -20.01 24.72 4.84
CA THR A 306 -21.06 24.94 5.85
C THR A 306 -20.54 24.81 7.27
N ASP A 307 -19.38 24.20 7.46
CA ASP A 307 -18.83 23.87 8.77
C ASP A 307 -17.30 23.99 8.74
N LEU A 308 -16.71 24.51 9.83
CA LEU A 308 -15.27 24.61 10.09
C LEU A 308 -14.97 24.03 11.47
N SER A 309 -13.86 23.31 11.62
CA SER A 309 -13.50 22.63 12.88
C SER A 309 -12.07 22.96 13.28
N TYR A 310 -11.90 23.49 14.49
CA TYR A 310 -10.62 23.94 15.02
C TYR A 310 -10.24 23.18 16.28
N GLY A 311 -8.95 22.85 16.42
CA GLY A 311 -8.40 22.36 17.68
C GLY A 311 -8.38 23.44 18.76
N LEU A 312 -8.05 23.06 19.99
CA LEU A 312 -8.13 23.95 21.16
C LEU A 312 -7.33 25.26 21.02
N LYS A 313 -6.19 25.27 20.31
CA LYS A 313 -5.39 26.50 20.07
C LYS A 313 -5.94 27.40 18.97
N GLY A 314 -7.07 27.05 18.35
CA GLY A 314 -7.67 27.81 17.27
C GLY A 314 -6.86 27.70 15.98
N GLY A 315 -6.85 28.76 15.18
CA GLY A 315 -6.13 28.81 13.90
C GLY A 315 -6.76 29.74 12.90
N GLU A 316 -6.44 29.52 11.62
CA GLU A 316 -7.00 30.25 10.48
C GLU A 316 -7.40 29.27 9.38
N GLU A 317 -8.67 29.29 8.97
CA GLU A 317 -9.17 28.52 7.82
C GLU A 317 -10.10 29.40 6.97
N GLY A 318 -10.11 29.20 5.65
CA GLY A 318 -10.93 29.99 4.72
C GLY A 318 -12.08 29.22 4.08
N PHE A 319 -13.11 29.97 3.65
CA PHE A 319 -14.15 29.53 2.72
C PHE A 319 -14.44 30.62 1.68
N VAL A 320 -15.10 30.26 0.58
CA VAL A 320 -15.45 31.17 -0.52
C VAL A 320 -16.95 31.44 -0.49
N VAL A 321 -17.34 32.69 -0.69
CA VAL A 321 -18.74 33.11 -0.92
C VAL A 321 -19.00 33.11 -2.42
N GLU A 322 -19.94 32.32 -2.88
CA GLU A 322 -20.34 32.33 -4.28
C GLU A 322 -21.55 33.24 -4.44
N CYS A 323 -21.41 34.29 -5.26
CA CYS A 323 -22.50 35.20 -5.59
C CYS A 323 -22.22 35.96 -6.90
N ASN A 324 -23.28 36.48 -7.51
CA ASN A 324 -23.21 37.30 -8.72
C ASN A 324 -22.86 38.79 -8.48
N THR A 325 -22.62 39.19 -7.23
CA THR A 325 -22.24 40.57 -6.85
C THR A 325 -21.39 40.55 -5.57
N ASP A 326 -20.77 41.69 -5.26
CA ASP A 326 -19.90 41.94 -4.12
C ASP A 326 -20.60 42.57 -2.90
N ASP A 327 -21.89 42.85 -3.02
CA ASP A 327 -22.76 43.53 -2.03
C ASP A 327 -23.21 42.67 -0.83
N TRP A 328 -22.72 41.44 -0.74
CA TRP A 328 -22.95 40.57 0.42
C TRP A 328 -22.19 41.05 1.66
N THR A 329 -22.76 40.74 2.81
CA THR A 329 -22.22 41.07 4.14
C THR A 329 -22.02 39.79 4.95
N PHE A 330 -21.18 39.86 5.98
CA PHE A 330 -20.97 38.73 6.88
C PHE A 330 -20.68 39.18 8.31
N SER A 331 -21.03 38.34 9.29
CA SER A 331 -20.79 38.59 10.71
C SER A 331 -20.72 37.28 11.49
N SER A 332 -19.86 37.22 12.51
CA SER A 332 -19.89 36.16 13.54
C SER A 332 -20.78 36.56 14.71
N ASP A 333 -21.47 35.60 15.33
CA ASP A 333 -22.22 35.79 16.58
C ASP A 333 -21.33 35.69 17.86
N LYS A 334 -20.07 35.29 17.73
CA LYS A 334 -19.08 35.20 18.83
C LYS A 334 -17.83 36.01 18.55
N SER A 335 -17.32 36.72 19.55
CA SER A 335 -16.12 37.57 19.46
C SER A 335 -14.80 36.79 19.28
N TRP A 336 -14.75 35.51 19.66
CA TRP A 336 -13.59 34.64 19.49
C TRP A 336 -13.45 34.08 18.06
N CYS A 337 -14.51 34.18 17.25
CA CYS A 337 -14.53 33.80 15.84
C CYS A 337 -14.53 35.09 14.99
N LYS A 338 -13.43 35.32 14.27
CA LYS A 338 -13.10 36.57 13.58
C LYS A 338 -13.01 36.31 12.07
N PRO A 339 -14.13 36.33 11.34
CA PRO A 339 -14.12 36.32 9.89
C PRO A 339 -13.60 37.65 9.34
N GLU A 340 -12.82 37.61 8.27
CA GLU A 340 -12.25 38.76 7.56
C GLU A 340 -12.26 38.49 6.05
N ARG A 341 -12.61 39.50 5.23
CA ARG A 341 -12.66 39.33 3.77
C ARG A 341 -11.26 39.48 3.19
N ILE A 342 -10.81 38.48 2.43
CA ILE A 342 -9.52 38.54 1.73
C ILE A 342 -9.64 39.52 0.56
N GLN A 343 -8.89 40.62 0.62
CA GLN A 343 -9.00 41.74 -0.31
C GLN A 343 -8.82 41.30 -1.78
N GLY A 344 -9.70 41.77 -2.66
CA GLY A 344 -9.68 41.43 -4.09
C GLY A 344 -10.22 40.03 -4.41
N THR A 345 -10.84 39.34 -3.45
CA THR A 345 -11.40 38.00 -3.64
C THR A 345 -12.80 37.87 -3.03
N ASP A 346 -13.44 36.74 -3.34
CA ASP A 346 -14.69 36.31 -2.71
C ASP A 346 -14.47 35.38 -1.49
N SER A 347 -13.23 35.30 -0.98
CA SER A 347 -12.87 34.46 0.16
C SER A 347 -13.01 35.21 1.49
N ILE A 348 -13.49 34.49 2.51
CA ILE A 348 -13.46 34.89 3.91
C ILE A 348 -12.41 34.01 4.61
N ALA A 349 -11.41 34.63 5.23
CA ALA A 349 -10.54 33.99 6.20
C ALA A 349 -11.20 34.03 7.58
N VAL A 350 -11.21 32.91 8.30
CA VAL A 350 -11.79 32.81 9.64
C VAL A 350 -10.68 32.56 10.63
N ARG A 351 -10.39 33.55 11.48
CA ARG A 351 -9.45 33.40 12.60
C ARG A 351 -10.22 32.99 13.85
N VAL A 352 -9.75 31.96 14.54
CA VAL A 352 -10.35 31.46 15.79
C VAL A 352 -9.34 31.60 16.92
N ASP A 353 -9.71 32.31 17.98
CA ASP A 353 -8.90 32.46 19.20
C ASP A 353 -8.83 31.13 19.98
N PRO A 354 -7.77 30.87 20.77
CA PRO A 354 -7.68 29.69 21.64
C PRO A 354 -8.87 29.53 22.59
N ASN A 355 -9.21 28.27 22.92
CA ASN A 355 -10.27 27.89 23.85
C ASN A 355 -9.73 27.38 25.20
N ASP A 356 -8.72 28.06 25.76
CA ASP A 356 -8.01 27.63 26.97
C ASP A 356 -8.86 27.76 28.28
N THR A 357 -10.14 28.12 28.20
CA THR A 357 -11.00 28.48 29.34
C THR A 357 -12.33 27.74 29.44
N GLU A 358 -12.81 27.09 28.38
CA GLU A 358 -14.09 26.37 28.38
C GLU A 358 -13.84 24.86 28.46
N ALA A 359 -14.63 24.14 29.27
CA ALA A 359 -14.55 22.69 29.46
C ALA A 359 -15.40 21.87 28.49
N ALA A 360 -15.99 22.53 27.49
CA ALA A 360 -16.81 21.93 26.44
C ALA A 360 -16.38 22.46 25.07
N VAL A 361 -16.74 21.71 24.03
CA VAL A 361 -16.70 22.20 22.65
C VAL A 361 -17.57 23.46 22.55
N ARG A 362 -17.04 24.54 21.99
CA ARG A 362 -17.77 25.79 21.79
C ARG A 362 -18.08 26.02 20.32
N THR A 363 -19.19 26.69 20.04
CA THR A 363 -19.65 26.94 18.67
C THR A 363 -19.97 28.42 18.41
N ALA A 364 -19.70 28.83 17.17
CA ALA A 364 -20.10 30.11 16.59
C ALA A 364 -20.81 29.87 15.26
N THR A 365 -21.61 30.84 14.82
CA THR A 365 -22.26 30.88 13.51
C THR A 365 -21.82 32.13 12.77
N ILE A 366 -21.05 31.94 11.69
CA ILE A 366 -20.82 33.01 10.72
C ILE A 366 -22.05 33.07 9.83
N THR A 367 -22.73 34.21 9.82
CA THR A 367 -23.86 34.49 8.94
C THR A 367 -23.36 35.29 7.75
N VAL A 368 -23.59 34.80 6.53
CA VAL A 368 -23.35 35.52 5.27
C VAL A 368 -24.71 35.87 4.68
N GLN A 369 -24.93 37.14 4.34
CA GLN A 369 -26.24 37.65 3.93
C GLN A 369 -26.14 38.58 2.72
N LYS A 370 -27.08 38.39 1.79
CA LYS A 370 -27.39 39.31 0.69
C LYS A 370 -28.91 39.45 0.61
N GLU A 371 -29.43 40.66 0.80
CA GLU A 371 -30.86 40.94 0.87
C GLU A 371 -31.61 39.99 1.83
N GLN A 372 -32.54 39.17 1.31
CA GLN A 372 -33.27 38.13 2.06
C GLN A 372 -32.56 36.77 2.07
N SER A 373 -31.51 36.58 1.25
CA SER A 373 -30.76 35.32 1.19
C SER A 373 -29.74 35.26 2.31
N VAL A 374 -29.80 34.20 3.11
CA VAL A 374 -28.91 33.96 4.25
C VAL A 374 -28.27 32.59 4.13
N LYS A 375 -26.95 32.53 4.26
CA LYS A 375 -26.17 31.30 4.46
C LYS A 375 -25.46 31.35 5.80
N LYS A 376 -25.25 30.17 6.39
CA LYS A 376 -24.62 30.02 7.70
C LYS A 376 -23.45 29.06 7.59
N VAL A 377 -22.36 29.40 8.26
CA VAL A 377 -21.20 28.53 8.44
C VAL A 377 -21.03 28.29 9.94
N THR A 378 -21.17 27.04 10.38
CA THR A 378 -20.92 26.62 11.76
C THR A 378 -19.41 26.61 11.99
N VAL A 379 -18.95 27.16 13.11
CA VAL A 379 -17.57 27.02 13.56
C VAL A 379 -17.59 26.27 14.87
N SER A 380 -16.95 25.10 14.89
CA SER A 380 -16.76 24.28 16.08
C SER A 380 -15.31 24.36 16.56
N GLN A 381 -15.11 24.49 17.86
CA GLN A 381 -13.77 24.49 18.47
C GLN A 381 -13.73 23.57 19.68
N GLU A 382 -12.70 22.70 19.72
CA GLU A 382 -12.46 21.77 20.82
C GLU A 382 -12.31 22.46 22.19
N SER A 383 -12.63 21.74 23.27
CA SER A 383 -12.37 22.15 24.65
C SER A 383 -10.87 22.26 24.92
N GLY A 384 -10.42 23.38 25.50
CA GLY A 384 -9.04 23.51 26.01
C GLY A 384 -8.89 23.16 27.49
N LEU A 385 -9.99 23.07 28.25
CA LEU A 385 -9.96 22.48 29.59
C LEU A 385 -10.26 20.99 29.50
N MET A 386 -9.19 20.20 29.63
CA MET A 386 -9.22 18.75 29.76
C MET A 386 -8.13 18.36 30.78
N LEU A 387 -8.52 17.61 31.81
CA LEU A 387 -7.64 16.96 32.77
C LEU A 387 -7.87 15.46 32.62
N SER A 388 -6.91 14.78 32.00
CA SER A 388 -6.95 13.34 31.70
C SER A 388 -5.72 12.66 32.31
N ASP A 389 -5.81 11.36 32.57
CA ASP A 389 -4.69 10.54 33.08
C ASP A 389 -4.00 11.06 34.36
N VAL A 390 -4.71 11.69 35.29
CA VAL A 390 -4.28 11.70 36.70
C VAL A 390 -4.67 10.35 37.30
N SER A 391 -3.71 9.61 37.86
CA SER A 391 -3.98 8.36 38.57
C SER A 391 -4.97 8.61 39.71
N LEU A 392 -6.03 7.82 39.79
CA LEU A 392 -7.06 7.91 40.84
C LEU A 392 -6.94 6.84 41.92
N GLU A 393 -5.91 5.98 41.83
CA GLU A 393 -5.61 4.97 42.83
C GLU A 393 -4.93 5.61 44.05
N ASN A 394 -5.24 5.13 45.25
CA ASN A 394 -4.58 5.60 46.48
C ASN A 394 -3.08 5.31 46.39
N LEU A 395 -2.25 6.36 46.42
CA LEU A 395 -0.80 6.19 46.40
C LEU A 395 -0.29 5.96 47.82
N VAL A 396 0.36 4.81 48.02
CA VAL A 396 0.93 4.40 49.30
C VAL A 396 2.41 4.77 49.34
N PHE A 397 2.80 5.60 50.31
CA PHE A 397 4.19 6.04 50.51
C PHE A 397 4.70 5.56 51.86
N TRP A 398 5.74 4.74 51.86
CA TRP A 398 6.43 4.32 53.09
C TRP A 398 7.52 5.33 53.51
N GLY A 399 8.02 6.12 52.56
CA GLY A 399 8.97 7.21 52.76
C GLY A 399 9.44 7.79 51.41
N GLY A 400 10.16 8.91 51.44
CA GLY A 400 10.78 9.50 50.24
C GLY A 400 9.80 10.18 49.27
N ASN A 401 10.10 10.09 47.97
CA ASN A 401 9.41 10.80 46.89
C ASN A 401 8.72 9.83 45.92
N GLY A 402 7.60 10.26 45.31
CA GLY A 402 6.99 9.61 44.15
C GLY A 402 6.30 10.60 43.22
N ASP A 403 6.16 10.22 41.95
CA ASP A 403 5.69 11.10 40.88
C ASP A 403 4.27 10.74 40.41
N ILE A 404 3.42 11.77 40.34
CA ILE A 404 2.09 11.71 39.74
C ILE A 404 2.19 12.27 38.32
N LYS A 405 1.77 11.47 37.34
CA LYS A 405 1.66 11.93 35.95
C LYS A 405 0.36 12.71 35.78
N VAL A 406 0.44 13.82 35.05
CA VAL A 406 -0.69 14.73 34.79
C VAL A 406 -0.69 15.03 33.30
N LYS A 407 -1.83 14.83 32.63
CA LYS A 407 -2.00 15.20 31.22
C LYS A 407 -3.10 16.24 31.10
N ALA A 408 -2.67 17.50 31.18
CA ALA A 408 -3.48 18.68 30.96
C ALA A 408 -3.20 19.27 29.56
N TYR A 409 -4.23 19.85 28.94
CA TYR A 409 -4.11 20.51 27.62
C TYR A 409 -4.01 22.05 27.72
N THR A 410 -3.82 22.56 28.94
CA THR A 410 -3.57 23.97 29.28
C THR A 410 -2.33 24.04 30.16
N ASP A 411 -1.53 25.10 30.05
CA ASP A 411 -0.35 25.31 30.89
C ASP A 411 -0.72 25.87 32.29
N SER A 412 -1.95 26.38 32.43
CA SER A 412 -2.44 27.14 33.59
C SER A 412 -3.08 26.27 34.68
N TRP A 413 -2.44 25.14 35.01
CA TRP A 413 -2.88 24.24 36.08
C TRP A 413 -2.01 24.33 37.35
N THR A 414 -2.62 24.13 38.51
CA THR A 414 -1.99 24.24 39.84
C THR A 414 -2.10 22.95 40.65
N VAL A 415 -1.27 22.85 41.69
CA VAL A 415 -1.26 21.78 42.69
C VAL A 415 -1.43 22.39 44.06
N GLU A 416 -2.26 21.78 44.90
CA GLU A 416 -2.41 22.11 46.32
C GLU A 416 -2.29 20.81 47.14
N SER A 417 -1.38 20.78 48.12
CA SER A 417 -1.38 19.77 49.20
C SER A 417 -2.21 20.32 50.38
N VAL A 418 -2.80 19.42 51.17
CA VAL A 418 -3.76 19.78 52.23
C VAL A 418 -3.32 19.33 53.64
N THR A 419 -2.19 18.62 53.78
CA THR A 419 -1.68 18.17 55.09
C THR A 419 -0.19 18.48 55.26
N ASP A 420 0.26 18.56 56.52
CA ASP A 420 1.65 18.91 56.86
C ASP A 420 2.63 17.74 56.64
N ASP A 421 2.14 16.49 56.65
CA ASP A 421 2.94 15.27 56.48
C ASP A 421 3.33 14.97 55.02
N PHE A 422 2.61 15.56 54.06
CA PHE A 422 2.85 15.40 52.62
C PHE A 422 3.05 16.76 51.94
N THR A 423 4.15 16.92 51.22
CA THR A 423 4.33 18.04 50.28
C THR A 423 4.11 17.57 48.85
N ALA A 424 3.49 18.41 48.02
CA ALA A 424 3.28 18.15 46.60
C ALA A 424 3.63 19.40 45.80
N SER A 425 4.42 19.24 44.73
CA SER A 425 4.84 20.37 43.90
C SER A 425 4.87 20.01 42.41
N ARG A 426 4.54 20.97 41.55
CA ARG A 426 4.62 20.81 40.09
C ARG A 426 6.08 20.92 39.67
N THR A 427 6.65 19.80 39.20
CA THR A 427 8.05 19.70 38.80
C THR A 427 8.24 20.08 37.32
N ASN A 428 7.25 19.81 36.48
CA ASN A 428 7.19 20.24 35.08
C ASN A 428 5.74 20.23 34.55
N ASP A 429 5.53 20.31 33.24
CA ASP A 429 4.20 20.41 32.61
C ASP A 429 3.38 19.12 32.63
N SER A 430 3.94 18.01 33.12
CA SER A 430 3.24 16.71 33.18
C SER A 430 3.55 15.87 34.43
N ILE A 431 4.27 16.43 35.42
CA ILE A 431 4.66 15.73 36.65
C ILE A 431 4.42 16.59 37.89
N VAL A 432 3.76 16.01 38.87
CA VAL A 432 3.71 16.49 40.27
C VAL A 432 4.50 15.51 41.12
N THR A 433 5.56 15.98 41.77
CA THR A 433 6.32 15.16 42.72
C THR A 433 5.72 15.35 44.11
N VAL A 434 5.40 14.24 44.77
CA VAL A 434 4.95 14.15 46.16
C VAL A 434 6.11 13.66 47.02
N SER A 435 6.28 14.26 48.19
CA SER A 435 7.31 13.93 49.18
C SER A 435 6.69 13.78 50.56
N VAL A 436 7.04 12.69 51.24
CA VAL A 436 6.77 12.48 52.67
C VAL A 436 7.68 13.39 53.48
N VAL A 437 7.11 14.21 54.37
CA VAL A 437 7.87 15.18 55.20
C VAL A 437 8.46 14.52 56.43
N ASN A 438 7.68 13.68 57.12
CA ASN A 438 8.08 12.90 58.28
C ASN A 438 7.66 11.44 58.08
N LEU A 439 8.45 10.49 58.58
CA LEU A 439 8.01 9.09 58.62
C LEU A 439 6.90 8.93 59.66
N ASN A 440 5.84 8.21 59.31
CA ASN A 440 4.76 7.90 60.25
C ASN A 440 5.25 6.91 61.31
N THR A 441 5.51 7.41 62.52
CA THR A 441 5.88 6.57 63.67
C THR A 441 4.67 6.16 64.53
N THR A 442 3.44 6.34 64.04
CA THR A 442 2.22 6.09 64.83
C THR A 442 1.55 4.78 64.47
N ALA A 443 0.74 4.26 65.39
CA ALA A 443 -0.09 3.07 65.21
C ALA A 443 -1.35 3.29 64.34
N GLN A 444 -1.46 4.44 63.66
CA GLN A 444 -2.56 4.78 62.75
C GLN A 444 -2.02 5.22 61.40
N GLU A 445 -2.73 4.93 60.31
CA GLU A 445 -2.33 5.43 58.98
C GLU A 445 -2.50 6.95 58.91
N ILE A 446 -1.53 7.63 58.31
CA ILE A 446 -1.64 9.05 57.98
C ILE A 446 -2.21 9.15 56.58
N THR A 447 -3.31 9.89 56.44
CA THR A 447 -3.93 10.16 55.13
C THR A 447 -3.77 11.63 54.77
N GLY A 448 -3.41 11.87 53.51
CA GLY A 448 -3.30 13.20 52.93
C GLY A 448 -4.10 13.30 51.64
N SER A 449 -4.14 14.48 51.04
CA SER A 449 -4.68 14.63 49.69
C SER A 449 -3.90 15.65 48.88
N VAL A 450 -3.74 15.33 47.60
CA VAL A 450 -3.22 16.24 46.58
C VAL A 450 -4.34 16.60 45.63
N THR A 451 -4.53 17.89 45.39
CA THR A 451 -5.56 18.40 44.49
C THR A 451 -4.92 19.12 43.31
N ILE A 452 -5.24 18.67 42.10
CA ILE A 452 -4.83 19.29 40.84
C ILE A 452 -6.01 20.07 40.27
N LYS A 453 -5.79 21.32 39.87
CA LYS A 453 -6.82 22.21 39.34
C LYS A 453 -6.44 22.77 37.98
N ALA A 454 -7.36 22.76 37.03
CA ALA A 454 -7.22 23.34 35.69
C ALA A 454 -8.49 24.14 35.35
N GLY A 455 -8.46 25.45 35.58
CA GLY A 455 -9.66 26.29 35.53
C GLY A 455 -10.70 25.84 36.56
N ASN A 456 -11.90 25.48 36.09
CA ASN A 456 -12.96 24.92 36.94
C ASN A 456 -12.88 23.40 37.13
N LEU A 457 -12.00 22.69 36.41
CA LEU A 457 -11.78 21.26 36.59
C LEU A 457 -10.89 21.03 37.81
N THR A 458 -11.31 20.11 38.69
CA THR A 458 -10.59 19.74 39.91
C THR A 458 -10.55 18.22 40.01
N GLN A 459 -9.38 17.67 40.34
CA GLN A 459 -9.21 16.25 40.61
C GLN A 459 -8.35 16.08 41.86
N THR A 460 -8.85 15.33 42.83
CA THR A 460 -8.20 15.09 44.13
C THR A 460 -7.87 13.62 44.24
N MET A 461 -6.65 13.32 44.69
CA MET A 461 -6.19 11.96 44.98
C MET A 461 -5.80 11.85 46.45
N THR A 462 -6.12 10.71 47.05
CA THR A 462 -5.75 10.36 48.42
C THR A 462 -4.32 9.82 48.45
N LEU A 463 -3.53 10.33 49.39
CA LEU A 463 -2.20 9.85 49.73
C LEU A 463 -2.32 9.05 51.04
N VAL A 464 -1.67 7.90 51.13
CA VAL A 464 -1.68 7.05 52.33
C VAL A 464 -0.26 6.76 52.76
N GLN A 465 0.06 7.02 54.02
CA GLN A 465 1.27 6.53 54.67
C GLN A 465 0.85 5.54 55.76
N PRO A 466 1.15 4.23 55.61
CA PRO A 466 0.72 3.21 56.55
C PRO A 466 1.25 3.45 57.97
N CYS A 467 0.64 2.79 58.95
CA CYS A 467 1.11 2.77 60.33
C CYS A 467 2.36 1.89 60.52
N ALA A 468 3.08 2.14 61.61
CA ALA A 468 4.11 1.24 62.11
C ALA A 468 3.47 0.03 62.83
N VAL A 469 4.03 -1.17 62.60
CA VAL A 469 3.51 -2.46 63.09
C VAL A 469 4.69 -3.34 63.51
N ILE A 470 4.53 -4.13 64.58
CA ILE A 470 5.44 -5.22 64.92
C ILE A 470 4.80 -6.52 64.45
N ASP A 471 5.50 -7.31 63.62
CA ASP A 471 5.09 -8.65 63.21
C ASP A 471 6.20 -9.65 63.56
N TRP A 472 5.85 -10.79 64.15
CA TRP A 472 6.78 -11.85 64.56
C TRP A 472 6.88 -13.01 63.59
N GLY A 473 6.06 -13.06 62.54
CA GLY A 473 6.00 -14.16 61.56
C GLY A 473 5.46 -15.49 62.09
N THR A 474 5.54 -15.74 63.41
CA THR A 474 5.00 -16.93 64.10
C THR A 474 4.40 -16.58 65.47
N GLU A 475 3.22 -17.13 65.77
CA GLU A 475 2.54 -16.94 67.07
C GLU A 475 3.12 -17.83 68.20
N GLU A 476 3.77 -18.96 67.85
CA GLU A 476 4.34 -19.90 68.83
C GLU A 476 5.63 -20.59 68.34
N VAL A 477 6.67 -20.63 69.18
CA VAL A 477 7.92 -21.37 68.97
C VAL A 477 8.00 -22.56 69.93
N LYS A 478 8.17 -23.79 69.40
CA LYS A 478 8.19 -25.03 70.20
C LYS A 478 9.58 -25.64 70.33
N PHE A 479 9.91 -26.07 71.56
CA PHE A 479 11.10 -26.83 71.91
C PHE A 479 10.74 -28.22 72.45
N SER A 480 11.55 -29.21 72.07
CA SER A 480 11.55 -30.53 72.70
C SER A 480 12.15 -30.46 74.12
N TYR A 481 11.98 -31.54 74.89
CA TYR A 481 12.48 -31.60 76.26
C TYR A 481 14.00 -31.47 76.39
N THR A 482 14.78 -31.78 75.34
CA THR A 482 16.25 -31.61 75.37
C THR A 482 16.68 -30.16 75.34
N GLY A 483 15.80 -29.25 74.90
CA GLY A 483 16.17 -27.86 74.61
C GLY A 483 16.98 -27.72 73.32
N GLY A 484 17.68 -26.60 73.18
CA GLY A 484 18.42 -26.22 71.98
C GLY A 484 18.30 -24.72 71.70
N THR A 485 18.75 -24.29 70.52
CA THR A 485 18.57 -22.91 70.03
C THR A 485 17.69 -22.93 68.78
N LYS A 486 16.74 -21.99 68.68
CA LYS A 486 15.94 -21.71 67.48
C LYS A 486 15.92 -20.20 67.25
N SER A 487 15.92 -19.77 66.00
CA SER A 487 15.72 -18.37 65.63
C SER A 487 14.23 -18.07 65.38
N ASN A 488 13.82 -16.83 65.65
CA ASN A 488 12.56 -16.26 65.16
C ASN A 488 12.87 -14.84 64.66
N THR A 489 12.45 -14.51 63.44
CA THR A 489 12.79 -13.24 62.78
C THR A 489 11.52 -12.42 62.60
N SER A 490 11.54 -11.17 63.05
CA SER A 490 10.40 -10.28 62.85
C SER A 490 10.15 -10.03 61.36
N GLY A 491 8.88 -9.85 60.99
CA GLY A 491 8.54 -9.12 59.78
C GLY A 491 9.14 -7.72 59.81
N ASN A 492 9.25 -7.08 58.64
CA ASN A 492 9.76 -5.72 58.54
C ASN A 492 8.83 -4.73 59.26
N TYR A 493 9.37 -3.66 59.84
CA TYR A 493 8.86 -2.27 59.87
C TYR A 493 9.45 -1.43 61.04
N ILE A 494 10.41 -0.57 60.69
CA ILE A 494 10.80 0.72 61.29
C ILE A 494 10.86 0.85 62.84
N GLY A 495 12.08 0.98 63.36
CA GLY A 495 12.37 1.71 64.60
C GLY A 495 12.79 0.86 65.81
N MET A 496 13.52 1.48 66.76
CA MET A 496 14.17 0.82 67.91
C MET A 496 13.24 -0.04 68.81
N THR A 497 13.04 -1.30 68.48
CA THR A 497 12.15 -2.17 69.26
C THR A 497 12.74 -2.52 70.63
N LYS A 498 11.90 -2.42 71.67
CA LYS A 498 12.20 -2.94 73.02
C LYS A 498 11.51 -4.28 73.19
N TYR A 499 12.22 -5.27 73.70
CA TYR A 499 11.69 -6.61 73.93
C TYR A 499 11.77 -6.98 75.40
N LYS A 500 10.78 -7.69 75.90
CA LYS A 500 10.80 -8.28 77.24
C LYS A 500 10.29 -9.71 77.20
N VAL A 501 10.97 -10.55 77.96
CA VAL A 501 10.51 -11.91 78.26
C VAL A 501 9.59 -11.80 79.47
N GLU A 502 8.33 -12.18 79.31
CA GLU A 502 7.33 -12.17 80.36
C GLU A 502 6.85 -13.60 80.64
N GLY A 503 6.90 -14.00 81.91
CA GLY A 503 6.54 -15.35 82.34
C GLY A 503 7.04 -15.64 83.75
N THR A 504 6.34 -16.52 84.47
CA THR A 504 6.76 -16.99 85.79
C THR A 504 7.95 -17.95 85.66
N ASP A 505 9.05 -17.63 86.33
CA ASP A 505 10.28 -18.44 86.44
C ASP A 505 10.94 -18.85 85.10
N VAL A 506 11.07 -17.90 84.18
CA VAL A 506 11.75 -18.06 82.87
C VAL A 506 13.29 -18.20 82.93
N SER A 507 13.85 -18.74 84.02
CA SER A 507 15.31 -18.97 84.17
C SER A 507 15.88 -20.05 83.23
N TRP A 508 15.03 -20.62 82.36
CA TRP A 508 15.33 -21.74 81.49
C TRP A 508 15.45 -21.35 80.00
N LEU A 509 15.01 -20.14 79.63
CA LEU A 509 15.00 -19.60 78.27
C LEU A 509 15.86 -18.33 78.22
N THR A 510 16.86 -18.31 77.34
CA THR A 510 17.69 -17.12 77.08
C THR A 510 17.33 -16.55 75.72
N VAL A 511 17.27 -15.23 75.60
CA VAL A 511 17.01 -14.53 74.33
C VAL A 511 18.25 -13.73 73.95
N GLY A 512 18.88 -14.12 72.84
CA GLY A 512 19.91 -13.37 72.15
C GLY A 512 19.38 -12.74 70.86
N SER A 513 20.23 -12.00 70.16
CA SER A 513 19.96 -11.42 68.85
C SER A 513 21.24 -11.45 68.01
N GLU A 514 21.10 -11.59 66.71
CA GLU A 514 22.25 -11.59 65.79
C GLU A 514 22.46 -10.18 65.20
N GLY A 515 23.71 -9.74 65.07
CA GLY A 515 24.06 -8.47 64.43
C GLY A 515 23.85 -7.17 65.24
N VAL A 516 23.24 -7.20 66.43
CA VAL A 516 22.90 -5.98 67.20
C VAL A 516 23.38 -6.04 68.66
N SER A 517 23.74 -4.90 69.24
CA SER A 517 24.22 -4.79 70.62
C SER A 517 23.11 -4.57 71.65
N PHE A 518 23.10 -5.40 72.70
CA PHE A 518 22.15 -5.28 73.81
C PHE A 518 22.50 -4.15 74.79
N VAL A 519 21.47 -3.38 75.17
CA VAL A 519 21.51 -2.55 76.38
C VAL A 519 20.41 -3.03 77.32
N GLN A 520 20.79 -3.45 78.54
CA GLN A 520 19.84 -3.83 79.58
C GLN A 520 19.20 -2.56 80.16
N GLY A 521 17.89 -2.39 79.92
CA GLY A 521 17.12 -1.28 80.47
C GLY A 521 16.90 -1.43 81.97
N THR A 522 16.71 -0.30 82.67
CA THR A 522 16.47 -0.27 84.12
C THR A 522 15.10 -0.89 84.51
N ASP A 523 14.23 -1.08 83.52
CA ASP A 523 12.83 -1.48 83.67
C ASP A 523 12.57 -2.96 83.32
N GLY A 524 13.63 -3.75 83.09
CA GLY A 524 13.55 -5.17 82.73
C GLY A 524 13.31 -5.46 81.24
N TYR A 525 13.23 -4.44 80.38
CA TYR A 525 13.26 -4.58 78.93
C TYR A 525 14.69 -4.60 78.39
N MET A 526 14.94 -5.40 77.36
CA MET A 526 16.14 -5.37 76.53
C MET A 526 15.90 -4.48 75.31
N VAL A 527 16.81 -3.56 75.02
CA VAL A 527 16.71 -2.69 73.83
C VAL A 527 17.58 -3.26 72.71
N VAL A 528 17.00 -3.39 71.51
CA VAL A 528 17.71 -3.70 70.27
C VAL A 528 17.76 -2.42 69.45
N ALA A 529 18.96 -1.85 69.29
CA ALA A 529 19.18 -0.61 68.54
C ALA A 529 19.78 -0.93 67.16
N GLY A 530 18.91 -1.16 66.18
CA GLY A 530 19.31 -1.23 64.76
C GLY A 530 19.40 0.17 64.13
N GLU A 531 20.09 0.26 62.98
CA GLU A 531 19.89 1.37 62.05
C GLU A 531 18.54 1.19 61.33
N ASP A 532 18.04 2.26 60.71
CA ASP A 532 16.74 2.26 60.02
C ASP A 532 16.67 1.15 58.95
N ASP A 533 15.50 0.52 58.81
CA ASP A 533 15.16 -0.59 57.89
C ASP A 533 15.82 -1.98 58.15
N ALA A 534 16.39 -2.24 59.33
CA ALA A 534 16.99 -3.55 59.66
C ALA A 534 16.01 -4.59 60.28
N PHE A 535 15.99 -5.81 59.73
CA PHE A 535 15.30 -6.98 60.34
C PHE A 535 15.91 -7.36 61.70
N VAL A 536 15.08 -7.75 62.68
CA VAL A 536 15.54 -8.27 63.97
C VAL A 536 15.30 -9.78 64.06
N THR A 537 16.39 -10.55 64.07
CA THR A 537 16.36 -11.99 64.40
C THR A 537 16.67 -12.21 65.88
N LEU A 538 15.71 -12.77 66.61
CA LEU A 538 15.89 -13.25 67.97
C LEU A 538 16.37 -14.71 67.96
N ASN A 539 17.45 -14.99 68.70
CA ASN A 539 17.97 -16.33 68.93
C ASN A 539 17.51 -16.81 70.31
N LEU A 540 16.58 -17.76 70.34
CA LEU A 540 15.94 -18.29 71.54
C LEU A 540 16.65 -19.59 71.94
N THR A 541 17.28 -19.62 73.11
CA THR A 541 17.99 -20.81 73.62
C THR A 541 17.29 -21.36 74.86
N ALA A 542 16.67 -22.53 74.72
CA ALA A 542 16.03 -23.26 75.81
C ALA A 542 16.97 -24.32 76.40
N THR A 543 17.08 -24.35 77.73
CA THR A 543 17.75 -25.45 78.47
C THR A 543 16.86 -26.70 78.50
N ALA A 544 17.42 -27.87 78.83
CA ALA A 544 16.63 -29.10 78.96
C ALA A 544 15.54 -29.03 80.04
N ASN A 545 14.42 -29.71 79.83
CA ASN A 545 13.27 -29.82 80.71
C ASN A 545 13.04 -31.27 81.14
N ASN A 546 13.52 -31.60 82.34
CA ASN A 546 13.39 -32.91 82.97
C ASN A 546 12.50 -32.84 84.23
N THR A 547 11.48 -31.96 84.23
CA THR A 547 10.76 -31.54 85.44
C THR A 547 9.41 -32.24 85.66
N GLY A 548 8.98 -33.09 84.72
CA GLY A 548 7.69 -33.78 84.72
C GLY A 548 6.52 -32.99 84.11
N LYS A 549 6.75 -31.76 83.61
CA LYS A 549 5.70 -30.88 83.06
C LYS A 549 6.19 -29.96 81.94
N THR A 550 5.35 -29.79 80.91
CA THR A 550 5.52 -28.73 79.90
C THR A 550 5.56 -27.35 80.56
N ARG A 551 6.46 -26.49 80.07
CA ARG A 551 6.64 -25.11 80.54
C ARG A 551 6.55 -24.11 79.39
N THR A 552 6.09 -22.89 79.67
CA THR A 552 5.88 -21.83 78.68
C THR A 552 6.50 -20.51 79.11
N ALA A 553 6.78 -19.65 78.14
CA ALA A 553 7.20 -18.27 78.30
C ALA A 553 6.53 -17.42 77.21
N THR A 554 6.38 -16.11 77.43
CA THR A 554 5.88 -15.18 76.41
C THR A 554 6.97 -14.15 76.09
N ILE A 555 7.16 -13.88 74.81
CA ILE A 555 8.08 -12.83 74.32
C ILE A 555 7.22 -11.69 73.81
N THR A 556 7.34 -10.52 74.43
CA THR A 556 6.57 -9.33 74.08
C THR A 556 7.47 -8.24 73.53
N GLY A 557 7.22 -7.85 72.28
CA GLY A 557 7.79 -6.65 71.66
C GLY A 557 6.93 -5.44 71.95
N VAL A 558 7.58 -4.32 72.25
CA VAL A 558 6.96 -3.03 72.55
C VAL A 558 7.71 -1.92 71.84
N TRP A 559 6.99 -1.10 71.09
CA TRP A 559 7.53 0.06 70.41
C TRP A 559 6.48 1.18 70.36
N GLU A 560 6.82 2.35 70.91
CA GLU A 560 5.99 3.58 70.99
C GLU A 560 4.47 3.41 71.32
N GLY A 561 4.09 2.31 71.98
CA GLY A 561 2.70 1.98 72.35
C GLY A 561 2.06 0.83 71.56
N VAL A 562 2.68 0.38 70.48
CA VAL A 562 2.39 -0.90 69.80
C VAL A 562 2.98 -2.05 70.62
N THR A 563 2.23 -3.13 70.78
CA THR A 563 2.65 -4.33 71.53
C THR A 563 2.24 -5.60 70.80
N GLU A 564 3.20 -6.46 70.46
CA GLU A 564 2.94 -7.76 69.80
C GLU A 564 3.72 -8.88 70.52
N SER A 565 3.10 -10.04 70.72
CA SER A 565 3.69 -11.13 71.51
C SER A 565 3.58 -12.49 70.85
N PHE A 566 4.59 -13.35 71.05
CA PHE A 566 4.55 -14.76 70.69
C PHE A 566 4.89 -15.66 71.89
N THR A 567 4.41 -16.90 71.86
CA THR A 567 4.61 -17.87 72.95
C THR A 567 5.79 -18.80 72.66
N VAL A 568 6.56 -19.16 73.69
CA VAL A 568 7.61 -20.18 73.61
C VAL A 568 7.24 -21.34 74.53
N THR A 569 6.99 -22.51 73.95
CA THR A 569 6.55 -23.71 74.68
C THR A 569 7.63 -24.78 74.65
N GLN A 570 7.95 -25.35 75.81
CA GLN A 570 8.88 -26.48 75.91
C GLN A 570 8.24 -27.68 76.62
N MET A 571 8.20 -28.81 75.91
CA MET A 571 7.67 -30.08 76.41
C MET A 571 8.57 -30.71 77.49
N ASP A 572 8.08 -31.73 78.19
CA ASP A 572 8.84 -32.47 79.20
C ASP A 572 9.19 -33.90 78.75
N ALA A 573 10.30 -34.43 79.28
CA ALA A 573 10.83 -35.76 79.01
C ALA A 573 9.83 -36.91 79.20
N SER A 574 8.87 -36.78 80.13
CA SER A 574 7.85 -37.81 80.40
C SER A 574 6.70 -37.84 79.38
N SER A 575 6.52 -36.77 78.61
CA SER A 575 5.38 -36.59 77.68
C SER A 575 5.65 -37.13 76.26
N VAL A 576 6.88 -37.56 75.97
CA VAL A 576 7.35 -37.91 74.62
C VAL A 576 7.88 -39.34 74.57
N VAL A 577 7.49 -40.11 73.55
CA VAL A 577 8.20 -41.35 73.17
C VAL A 577 8.87 -41.13 71.83
N VAL A 578 10.20 -41.19 71.84
CA VAL A 578 11.04 -41.09 70.64
C VAL A 578 11.10 -42.46 69.97
N LEU A 579 10.73 -42.54 68.68
CA LEU A 579 10.98 -43.72 67.86
C LEU A 579 12.41 -43.66 67.30
N PRO A 580 13.16 -44.78 67.25
CA PRO A 580 14.51 -44.77 66.70
C PRO A 580 14.49 -44.55 65.18
N ALA A 581 15.38 -43.71 64.67
CA ALA A 581 15.57 -43.50 63.24
C ALA A 581 16.07 -44.77 62.53
N LEU A 582 15.64 -44.99 61.28
CA LEU A 582 16.15 -46.07 60.43
C LEU A 582 17.40 -45.60 59.65
N GLU A 583 18.49 -46.36 59.74
CA GLU A 583 19.60 -46.25 58.78
C GLU A 583 19.16 -46.76 57.39
N ALA A 584 19.69 -46.14 56.33
CA ALA A 584 19.32 -46.43 54.96
C ALA A 584 19.64 -47.89 54.53
N GLY A 585 18.65 -48.57 53.93
CA GLY A 585 18.85 -49.86 53.23
C GLY A 585 18.16 -51.08 53.85
N VAL A 586 17.34 -50.91 54.90
CA VAL A 586 16.54 -52.01 55.50
C VAL A 586 15.08 -51.92 55.05
N LEU A 587 14.51 -53.07 54.63
CA LEU A 587 13.10 -53.19 54.26
C LEU A 587 12.17 -52.94 55.48
N ALA A 588 11.05 -52.25 55.21
CA ALA A 588 9.89 -51.98 56.07
C ALA A 588 9.91 -52.53 57.52
N GLY A 589 9.90 -51.62 58.49
CA GLY A 589 9.69 -51.94 59.90
C GLY A 589 8.27 -51.57 60.36
N ASN A 590 7.55 -52.53 60.92
CA ASN A 590 6.21 -52.31 61.49
C ASN A 590 6.33 -51.88 62.97
N TYR A 591 5.52 -50.90 63.37
CA TYR A 591 5.47 -50.42 64.76
C TYR A 591 4.02 -50.43 65.27
N THR A 592 3.79 -51.07 66.41
CA THR A 592 2.50 -51.07 67.11
C THR A 592 2.52 -50.04 68.25
N LEU A 593 1.47 -49.23 68.34
CA LEU A 593 1.23 -48.32 69.47
C LEU A 593 0.03 -48.81 70.27
N THR A 594 0.20 -48.96 71.59
CA THR A 594 -0.87 -49.33 72.53
C THR A 594 -0.98 -48.31 73.66
N GLU A 595 -2.19 -48.11 74.17
CA GLU A 595 -2.49 -47.05 75.15
C GLU A 595 -1.80 -47.27 76.52
N GLU A 596 -1.52 -48.53 76.89
CA GLU A 596 -0.84 -48.91 78.13
C GLU A 596 0.42 -49.79 77.90
N GLY A 597 1.56 -49.14 77.63
CA GLY A 597 2.89 -49.58 78.10
C GLY A 597 3.50 -50.91 77.62
N TYR A 598 3.98 -50.96 76.36
CA TYR A 598 4.96 -51.92 75.80
C TYR A 598 4.48 -53.40 75.67
N THR A 599 4.62 -54.13 74.56
CA THR A 599 5.86 -54.44 73.77
C THR A 599 5.47 -55.03 72.38
N GLY A 600 6.41 -55.22 71.43
CA GLY A 600 6.18 -55.76 70.05
C GLY A 600 5.65 -57.21 69.96
N TYR A 601 5.29 -57.75 68.78
CA TYR A 601 6.17 -58.15 67.65
C TYR A 601 5.48 -58.12 66.25
N VAL A 602 6.29 -58.28 65.18
CA VAL A 602 5.93 -58.30 63.73
C VAL A 602 5.79 -59.73 63.19
N HIS A 603 4.93 -60.00 62.19
CA HIS A 603 5.12 -61.05 61.14
C HIS A 603 4.08 -61.01 59.98
N PHE A 604 4.35 -61.70 58.85
CA PHE A 604 3.95 -61.32 57.47
C PHE A 604 2.93 -62.22 56.72
N GLY A 605 2.22 -61.62 55.74
CA GLY A 605 1.51 -62.24 54.58
C GLY A 605 0.58 -61.22 53.88
N ASP A 606 0.21 -61.26 52.58
CA ASP A 606 0.50 -62.28 51.56
C ASP A 606 0.51 -61.76 50.08
N LYS A 607 0.86 -60.48 49.83
CA LYS A 607 1.35 -60.08 48.48
C LYS A 607 2.32 -58.90 48.51
N ILE A 608 3.51 -59.11 47.93
CA ILE A 608 4.51 -58.07 47.64
C ILE A 608 4.64 -57.98 46.13
N TYR A 609 4.50 -56.77 45.57
CA TYR A 609 4.70 -56.55 44.14
C TYR A 609 6.19 -56.56 43.81
N THR A 610 6.56 -57.41 42.86
CA THR A 610 7.94 -57.50 42.37
C THR A 610 8.26 -56.36 41.42
N LYS A 611 9.55 -56.03 41.28
CA LYS A 611 10.00 -54.96 40.37
C LYS A 611 9.51 -55.16 38.91
N ALA A 612 9.40 -56.41 38.46
CA ALA A 612 8.86 -56.73 37.13
C ALA A 612 7.37 -56.34 36.97
N GLU A 613 6.57 -56.39 38.02
CA GLU A 613 5.15 -55.96 38.01
C GLU A 613 5.05 -54.42 38.01
N TYR A 614 5.93 -53.72 38.74
CA TYR A 614 6.06 -52.26 38.70
C TYR A 614 6.49 -51.75 37.31
N ASP A 615 7.51 -52.38 36.72
CA ASP A 615 8.04 -52.01 35.40
C ASP A 615 7.01 -52.30 34.29
N ALA A 616 6.20 -53.36 34.42
CA ALA A 616 5.11 -53.67 33.48
C ALA A 616 3.99 -52.62 33.50
N ILE A 617 3.55 -52.18 34.69
CA ILE A 617 2.55 -51.11 34.83
C ILE A 617 3.09 -49.78 34.29
N THR A 618 4.38 -49.50 34.52
CA THR A 618 5.04 -48.31 33.99
C THR A 618 5.09 -48.33 32.46
N THR A 619 5.47 -49.46 31.86
CA THR A 619 5.52 -49.62 30.39
C THR A 619 4.14 -49.48 29.73
N GLU A 620 3.07 -49.97 30.38
CA GLU A 620 1.68 -49.83 29.90
C GLU A 620 1.22 -48.36 29.87
N LEU A 621 1.61 -47.56 30.88
CA LEU A 621 1.27 -46.14 30.98
C LEU A 621 2.14 -45.27 30.04
N GLU A 622 3.42 -45.59 29.87
CA GLU A 622 4.30 -44.92 28.90
C GLU A 622 3.77 -45.09 27.46
N ALA A 623 3.28 -46.28 27.10
CA ALA A 623 2.68 -46.54 25.79
C ALA A 623 1.34 -45.80 25.56
N ALA A 624 0.63 -45.41 26.62
CA ALA A 624 -0.63 -44.67 26.56
C ALA A 624 -0.44 -43.14 26.43
N GLY A 625 0.77 -42.62 26.71
CA GLY A 625 1.11 -41.21 26.53
C GLY A 625 0.44 -40.24 27.51
N THR A 626 -0.04 -40.71 28.67
CA THR A 626 -0.64 -39.85 29.72
C THR A 626 0.40 -39.38 30.74
N SER A 627 0.00 -38.49 31.65
CA SER A 627 0.84 -38.05 32.78
C SER A 627 1.18 -39.24 33.66
N LEU A 628 2.42 -39.71 33.58
CA LEU A 628 2.91 -40.84 34.38
C LEU A 628 2.72 -40.63 35.89
N TYR A 629 2.67 -39.41 36.40
CA TYR A 629 2.68 -39.15 37.84
C TYR A 629 1.32 -39.43 38.50
N ASP A 630 0.28 -38.71 38.10
CA ASP A 630 -1.03 -38.79 38.75
C ASP A 630 -1.73 -40.15 38.50
N ASP A 631 -1.62 -40.71 37.30
CA ASP A 631 -2.24 -42.01 36.98
C ASP A 631 -1.56 -43.18 37.73
N ARG A 632 -0.24 -43.10 38.00
CA ARG A 632 0.43 -44.06 38.90
C ARG A 632 -0.06 -43.87 40.33
N TYR A 633 -0.12 -42.64 40.83
CA TYR A 633 -0.61 -42.32 42.18
C TYR A 633 -2.06 -42.84 42.38
N ALA A 634 -2.90 -42.69 41.36
CA ALA A 634 -4.27 -43.20 41.34
C ALA A 634 -4.36 -44.73 41.28
N LYS A 635 -3.55 -45.42 40.45
CA LYS A 635 -3.50 -46.90 40.43
C LYS A 635 -2.98 -47.49 41.75
N PHE A 636 -2.01 -46.87 42.42
CA PHE A 636 -1.53 -47.33 43.74
C PHE A 636 -2.54 -47.08 44.87
N ARG A 637 -3.29 -45.96 44.84
CA ARG A 637 -4.44 -45.76 45.74
C ARG A 637 -5.55 -46.81 45.60
N ALA A 638 -5.60 -47.53 44.47
CA ALA A 638 -6.62 -48.55 44.20
C ALA A 638 -6.23 -49.96 44.66
N ALA A 639 -5.06 -50.16 45.28
CA ALA A 639 -4.60 -51.44 45.79
C ALA A 639 -3.98 -51.30 47.20
N ASP A 640 -4.80 -51.58 48.21
CA ASP A 640 -4.40 -51.98 49.58
C ASP A 640 -3.54 -51.02 50.44
N TYR A 641 -3.65 -49.68 50.28
CA TYR A 641 -3.04 -48.68 51.18
C TYR A 641 -4.02 -47.56 51.58
N ASP A 642 -4.02 -47.16 52.85
CA ASP A 642 -5.03 -46.25 53.43
C ASP A 642 -4.66 -44.75 53.31
N TYR A 643 -3.37 -44.41 53.36
CA TYR A 643 -2.93 -43.01 53.30
C TYR A 643 -1.65 -42.82 52.49
N ALA A 644 -1.61 -41.71 51.74
CA ALA A 644 -0.48 -41.32 50.91
C ALA A 644 -0.17 -39.84 51.13
N MET A 645 1.06 -39.53 51.57
CA MET A 645 1.55 -38.17 51.69
C MET A 645 2.34 -37.81 50.43
N GLY A 646 1.89 -36.80 49.69
CA GLY A 646 2.61 -36.22 48.57
C GLY A 646 3.41 -35.00 49.01
N LEU A 647 4.73 -35.02 48.81
CA LEU A 647 5.58 -33.84 48.88
C LEU A 647 5.48 -33.07 47.56
N ASP A 648 4.44 -32.26 47.37
CA ASP A 648 4.29 -31.49 46.14
C ASP A 648 5.27 -30.31 46.09
N ASN A 649 6.11 -30.30 45.06
CA ASN A 649 7.03 -29.20 44.75
C ASN A 649 7.10 -28.95 43.23
N GLY A 650 5.96 -29.08 42.54
CA GLY A 650 5.76 -28.58 41.18
C GLY A 650 6.48 -29.31 40.04
N ASN A 651 7.27 -30.37 40.29
CA ASN A 651 7.80 -31.26 39.24
C ASN A 651 8.22 -32.68 39.69
N THR A 652 8.28 -33.00 40.99
CA THR A 652 8.48 -34.38 41.46
C THR A 652 7.96 -34.51 42.90
N ALA A 653 7.09 -35.49 43.17
CA ALA A 653 6.45 -35.64 44.49
C ALA A 653 6.67 -37.04 45.09
N TYR A 654 7.66 -37.15 45.98
CA TYR A 654 8.01 -38.41 46.64
C TYR A 654 6.87 -38.87 47.57
N PRO A 655 6.27 -40.06 47.37
CA PRO A 655 5.23 -40.57 48.25
C PRO A 655 5.83 -41.25 49.49
N LEU A 656 5.46 -40.78 50.67
CA LEU A 656 5.46 -41.62 51.88
C LEU A 656 4.10 -42.31 51.96
N LEU A 657 4.10 -43.65 51.90
CA LEU A 657 2.90 -44.47 51.96
C LEU A 657 2.77 -45.11 53.34
N PHE A 658 1.55 -45.02 53.89
CA PHE A 658 1.20 -45.56 55.18
C PHE A 658 0.07 -46.57 55.00
N LYS A 659 0.21 -47.74 55.62
CA LYS A 659 -0.86 -48.70 55.78
C LYS A 659 -1.26 -48.77 57.25
N ILE A 660 -2.56 -48.68 57.54
CA ILE A 660 -3.09 -48.61 58.90
C ILE A 660 -4.13 -49.71 59.06
N ASN A 661 -3.68 -50.90 59.43
CA ASN A 661 -4.59 -52.02 59.66
C ASN A 661 -5.13 -51.95 61.09
N GLN A 662 -6.46 -51.99 61.24
CA GLN A 662 -7.08 -52.29 62.53
C GLN A 662 -6.94 -53.79 62.80
N VAL A 663 -6.38 -54.16 63.96
CA VAL A 663 -6.15 -55.56 64.31
C VAL A 663 -7.46 -56.18 64.83
N GLU A 664 -8.21 -56.88 63.98
CA GLU A 664 -9.37 -57.65 64.42
C GLU A 664 -8.92 -58.83 65.30
N SER A 665 -9.34 -58.82 66.57
CA SER A 665 -8.85 -59.75 67.58
C SER A 665 -9.26 -61.20 67.30
N THR A 666 -8.36 -61.98 66.68
CA THR A 666 -8.52 -63.43 66.52
C THR A 666 -7.36 -64.20 67.15
N ALA A 667 -7.40 -64.23 68.49
CA ALA A 667 -6.69 -65.19 69.34
C ALA A 667 -5.14 -65.14 69.37
N ASP A 668 -4.57 -63.98 69.71
CA ASP A 668 -3.52 -63.94 70.75
C ASP A 668 -3.40 -62.54 71.40
N GLY A 669 -3.76 -62.45 72.68
CA GLY A 669 -3.40 -61.36 73.62
C GLY A 669 -3.86 -59.91 73.40
N ALA A 670 -4.13 -59.44 72.18
CA ALA A 670 -4.33 -58.02 71.89
C ALA A 670 -5.71 -57.46 72.34
N PRO A 671 -5.78 -56.28 72.98
CA PRO A 671 -7.05 -55.62 73.31
C PRO A 671 -7.70 -54.96 72.09
N SER A 672 -9.01 -54.70 72.19
CA SER A 672 -9.78 -54.00 71.15
C SER A 672 -9.26 -52.57 70.96
N GLY A 673 -9.11 -52.13 69.69
CA GLY A 673 -8.59 -50.81 69.35
C GLY A 673 -7.07 -50.76 69.09
N ALA A 674 -6.40 -51.91 68.92
CA ALA A 674 -5.02 -51.93 68.45
C ALA A 674 -4.92 -51.62 66.95
N TYR A 675 -4.03 -50.71 66.58
CA TYR A 675 -3.71 -50.33 65.20
C TYR A 675 -2.23 -50.62 64.91
N GLU A 676 -1.96 -51.21 63.74
CA GLU A 676 -0.61 -51.42 63.23
C GLU A 676 -0.34 -50.41 62.12
N VAL A 677 0.80 -49.70 62.20
CA VAL A 677 1.23 -48.74 61.19
C VAL A 677 2.50 -49.26 60.51
N GLU A 678 2.39 -49.55 59.21
CA GLU A 678 3.52 -49.86 58.34
C GLU A 678 3.93 -48.60 57.57
N ILE A 679 5.23 -48.28 57.59
CA ILE A 679 5.82 -47.17 56.82
C ILE A 679 6.58 -47.77 55.65
N VAL A 680 6.09 -47.53 54.42
CA VAL A 680 6.71 -48.05 53.19
C VAL A 680 7.34 -46.90 52.40
N THR A 681 8.68 -46.94 52.29
CA THR A 681 9.48 -46.03 51.46
C THR A 681 9.85 -46.68 50.11
N MET A 682 9.61 -46.01 48.99
CA MET A 682 10.14 -46.41 47.67
C MET A 682 11.38 -45.55 47.28
N TYR A 683 12.52 -46.16 46.95
CA TYR A 683 13.78 -45.51 46.48
C TYR A 683 14.57 -46.53 45.60
N GLU A 684 15.67 -46.30 44.87
CA GLU A 684 16.73 -45.27 44.67
C GLU A 684 17.22 -45.48 43.17
N PRO A 685 18.22 -44.80 42.54
CA PRO A 685 19.01 -43.59 42.82
C PRO A 685 18.87 -42.51 41.69
N VAL A 686 19.66 -41.44 41.48
CA VAL A 686 21.14 -41.17 41.51
C VAL A 686 21.44 -39.74 42.03
N ASN A 687 22.46 -39.62 42.89
CA ASN A 687 23.14 -38.37 43.32
C ASN A 687 22.29 -37.27 43.96
N THR A 688 21.83 -37.50 45.19
CA THR A 688 22.44 -36.93 46.43
C THR A 688 21.79 -37.61 47.62
N ALA A 689 22.59 -37.99 48.63
CA ALA A 689 22.02 -38.59 49.84
C ALA A 689 21.15 -37.58 50.57
N LEU A 690 19.88 -37.94 50.81
CA LEU A 690 19.10 -37.36 51.90
C LEU A 690 19.61 -37.97 53.21
N GLU A 691 20.75 -37.46 53.69
CA GLU A 691 21.15 -37.57 55.09
C GLU A 691 20.22 -36.67 55.92
N SER A 692 18.99 -37.11 56.11
CA SER A 692 17.99 -36.42 56.92
C SER A 692 17.31 -37.44 57.84
N ASP A 693 17.88 -37.58 59.03
CA ASP A 693 17.28 -38.29 60.15
C ASP A 693 15.90 -37.67 60.44
N TYR A 694 14.81 -38.37 60.10
CA TYR A 694 13.48 -37.95 60.52
C TYR A 694 13.26 -38.36 61.98
N ILE A 695 12.75 -37.44 62.78
CA ILE A 695 12.35 -37.74 64.16
C ILE A 695 10.84 -37.89 64.19
N ALA A 696 10.39 -39.13 64.36
CA ALA A 696 9.00 -39.43 64.66
C ALA A 696 8.81 -39.59 66.19
N TYR A 697 7.87 -38.85 66.77
CA TYR A 697 7.49 -39.03 68.17
C TYR A 697 5.98 -38.90 68.37
N TYR A 698 5.46 -39.67 69.33
CA TYR A 698 4.05 -39.69 69.68
C TYR A 698 3.82 -38.92 70.99
N ASP A 699 2.91 -37.94 70.95
CA ASP A 699 2.39 -37.29 72.15
C ASP A 699 1.18 -38.08 72.67
N LYS A 700 1.38 -38.66 73.85
CA LYS A 700 0.38 -39.49 74.54
C LYS A 700 -0.84 -38.70 75.01
N ASN A 701 -0.70 -37.41 75.27
CA ASN A 701 -1.78 -36.59 75.83
C ASN A 701 -2.75 -36.11 74.73
N THR A 702 -2.24 -35.87 73.53
CA THR A 702 -3.01 -35.34 72.40
C THR A 702 -3.37 -36.41 71.35
N LYS A 703 -3.02 -37.68 71.59
CA LYS A 703 -3.16 -38.80 70.64
C LYS A 703 -2.64 -38.45 69.24
N THR A 704 -1.52 -37.72 69.18
CA THR A 704 -0.99 -37.15 67.95
C THR A 704 0.43 -37.65 67.69
N LEU A 705 0.66 -38.15 66.48
CA LEU A 705 1.98 -38.52 65.96
C LEU A 705 2.57 -37.34 65.20
N TYR A 706 3.78 -36.92 65.62
CA TYR A 706 4.53 -35.83 65.01
C TYR A 706 5.68 -36.42 64.19
N PHE A 707 5.86 -35.87 62.98
CA PHE A 707 6.99 -36.13 62.11
C PHE A 707 7.75 -34.82 61.94
N GLU A 708 8.99 -34.77 62.44
CA GLU A 708 9.93 -33.67 62.21
C GLU A 708 10.99 -34.14 61.21
N PHE A 709 11.19 -33.37 60.14
CA PHE A 709 12.21 -33.64 59.12
C PHE A 709 12.67 -32.35 58.45
N ASP A 710 13.89 -32.38 57.95
CA ASP A 710 14.54 -31.24 57.32
C ASP A 710 14.55 -31.43 55.82
N TYR A 711 14.16 -30.42 55.06
CA TYR A 711 14.16 -30.48 53.60
C TYR A 711 14.85 -29.26 53.01
N TYR A 712 15.63 -29.46 51.95
CA TYR A 712 16.28 -28.35 51.26
C TYR A 712 15.29 -27.69 50.28
N SER A 713 14.92 -26.45 50.57
CA SER A 713 13.96 -25.67 49.79
C SER A 713 14.69 -24.90 48.69
N TRP A 714 14.47 -25.28 47.43
CA TRP A 714 15.08 -24.59 46.28
C TRP A 714 14.52 -23.19 46.02
N ALA A 715 13.37 -22.83 46.61
CA ALA A 715 12.79 -21.49 46.49
C ALA A 715 13.50 -20.47 47.40
N SER A 716 13.91 -20.88 48.61
CA SER A 716 14.68 -20.07 49.56
C SER A 716 16.20 -20.31 49.47
N GLY A 717 16.63 -21.43 48.87
CA GLY A 717 18.03 -21.86 48.80
C GLY A 717 18.59 -22.35 50.14
N GLN A 718 17.72 -22.70 51.09
CA GLN A 718 18.06 -23.01 52.49
C GLN A 718 17.47 -24.37 52.91
N THR A 719 18.03 -24.97 53.96
CA THR A 719 17.38 -26.10 54.64
C THR A 719 16.27 -25.56 55.54
N GLU A 720 15.04 -26.03 55.34
CA GLU A 720 13.86 -25.66 56.10
C GLU A 720 13.42 -26.84 57.00
N HIS A 721 13.23 -26.56 58.29
CA HIS A 721 12.69 -27.53 59.25
C HIS A 721 11.17 -27.66 59.09
N CYS A 722 10.68 -28.87 58.85
CA CYS A 722 9.26 -29.15 58.64
C CYS A 722 8.70 -30.02 59.76
N ILE A 723 7.52 -29.68 60.26
CA ILE A 723 6.73 -30.50 61.20
C ILE A 723 5.39 -30.84 60.56
N ARG A 724 4.98 -32.11 60.64
CA ARG A 724 3.65 -32.59 60.23
C ARG A 724 3.04 -33.48 61.32
N THR A 725 1.71 -33.45 61.42
CA THR A 725 0.95 -34.06 62.52
C THR A 725 -0.13 -34.98 62.00
N LEU A 726 -0.23 -36.19 62.54
CA LEU A 726 -1.37 -37.09 62.34
C LEU A 726 -2.08 -37.29 63.69
N VAL A 727 -3.35 -36.89 63.77
CA VAL A 727 -4.17 -37.01 64.99
C VAL A 727 -5.07 -38.23 64.86
N PHE A 728 -5.00 -39.15 65.82
CA PHE A 728 -5.89 -40.32 65.86
C PHE A 728 -7.19 -39.95 66.57
N ALA A 729 -8.33 -40.17 65.91
CA ALA A 729 -9.66 -40.12 66.53
C ALA A 729 -10.00 -41.46 67.20
N GLU A 730 -10.97 -41.46 68.13
CA GLU A 730 -11.45 -42.67 68.83
C GLU A 730 -12.18 -43.67 67.91
#